data_AF-A0A356B9L0-F1
#
_entry.id   AF-A0A356B9L0-F1
#
_cell.length_a   1.000
_cell.length_b   1.000
_cell.length_c   1.000
_cell.angle_alpha   90.00
_cell.angle_beta   90.00
_cell.angle_gamma   90.00
#
_symmetry.space_group_name_H-M   'P 1'
#
loop_
_entity.id
_entity.type
_entity.pdbx_description
1 polymer ?
#
loop_
_entity_poly.entity_id
_entity_poly.type
_entity_poly.pdbx_seq_one_letter_code
_entity_poly.pdbx_strand_id
1 'polypeptide(L)'
;MTQQQLLAQLQQWQQRAADNHIRLPVVWQGDKDSLFAQTATLLQLTQPEQVYWLGADAPPAATDLSAKTAYQLLGTECDTLVINAFNGFNADLVAASAGCVKAGGLWLLLCPPFELWQQQPNPAHKHLLPYPLDASTHQGQFVSSWLTLLQQQNIFLLRDQQLLRHLSWPELPTWEKPEQPYITTDQQQAVTAIHRVVSGHRRRPLVLTANRGRGKSAALGIAAAQLAEAGKHTLLTAPSPNAAQTAQRHFQQLTPPEKRHLLQFMPFDALLRSDIKADLLLVDEAAAIPTPVLQQLLHRFSRIVFATTEHGYEGTGRGFQLRFQQYLNEHSPNWRKLHMQQPVRYQANDPLEQTIFNCFLLQLSASHSEYNRQKPTQFQCFTYKDWINQPALLQQVFSLLSLAHYQTQVKDLAAVLDNPQLTVVTLQQNNNLLACALVSKEGEIPAQLAAQIYRSERRLQGHLLAQNLAFHLARPELAEQRLWRVMRIAVQPGLQRSGLGMQLLLRIRQLAQQQEVFCLGTSYGLTAELLQFWHRAGYQPVRLGSSTDKASSEYSLLMLQAVKSDKQHVDFMQQQFAALLYQNLQTYPLLDTELAISLAEPDNLTALTAAEIDQLRLFSLGQRPYELVQHLLLRWFNLHKAGLPLNQQVLFAALLWQRYPIADITIKQGFDGKSALMQHLAKILRNSDSFLPLC
;
A
#
# COMPACT_ATOMS: atom_id res chain seq x y z
N MET A 1 24.07 40.92 3.76
CA MET A 1 23.20 41.46 4.83
C MET A 1 23.88 41.19 6.15
N THR A 2 23.71 42.04 7.16
CA THR A 2 24.08 41.63 8.53
C THR A 2 23.14 40.53 9.00
N GLN A 3 23.54 39.73 9.98
CA GLN A 3 22.69 38.68 10.56
C GLN A 3 21.31 39.22 10.99
N GLN A 4 21.28 40.37 11.67
CA GLN A 4 20.03 41.00 12.09
C GLN A 4 19.14 41.41 10.91
N GLN A 5 19.73 41.94 9.83
CA GLN A 5 18.99 42.30 8.62
C GLN A 5 18.36 41.08 7.94
N LEU A 6 19.09 39.96 7.86
CA LEU A 6 18.57 38.73 7.28
C LEU A 6 17.41 38.15 8.08
N LEU A 7 17.52 38.12 9.41
CA LEU A 7 16.45 37.63 10.29
C LEU A 7 15.19 38.51 10.20
N ALA A 8 15.34 39.83 10.18
CA ALA A 8 14.22 40.76 9.97
C ALA A 8 13.58 40.56 8.58
N GLN A 9 14.40 40.30 7.56
CA GLN A 9 13.91 40.05 6.20
C GLN A 9 13.13 38.73 6.11
N LEU A 10 13.56 37.68 6.80
CA LEU A 10 12.83 36.40 6.90
C LEU A 10 11.45 36.59 7.52
N GLN A 11 11.36 37.39 8.60
CA GLN A 11 10.08 37.73 9.23
C GLN A 11 9.15 38.47 8.25
N GLN A 12 9.67 39.42 7.48
CA GLN A 12 8.88 40.11 6.45
C GLN A 12 8.38 39.16 5.35
N TRP A 13 9.21 38.21 4.91
CA TRP A 13 8.78 37.20 3.94
C TRP A 13 7.73 36.26 4.53
N GLN A 14 7.82 35.92 5.81
CA GLN A 14 6.80 35.12 6.48
C GLN A 14 5.47 35.85 6.55
N GLN A 15 5.47 37.14 6.89
CA GLN A 15 4.27 37.97 6.86
C GLN A 15 3.65 38.02 5.45
N ARG A 16 4.48 38.25 4.43
CA ARG A 16 4.02 38.24 3.04
C ARG A 16 3.45 36.87 2.63
N ALA A 17 4.04 35.77 3.10
CA ALA A 17 3.52 34.43 2.86
C ALA A 17 2.14 34.23 3.50
N ALA A 18 1.94 34.77 4.71
CA ALA A 18 0.64 34.75 5.39
C ALA A 18 -0.41 35.55 4.61
N ASP A 19 -0.07 36.75 4.15
CA ASP A 19 -0.97 37.61 3.36
C ASP A 19 -1.37 36.95 2.02
N ASN A 20 -0.45 36.19 1.42
CA ASN A 20 -0.69 35.43 0.19
C ASN A 20 -1.27 34.02 0.45
N HIS A 21 -1.52 33.65 1.71
CA HIS A 21 -1.97 32.32 2.11
C HIS A 21 -1.10 31.16 1.56
N ILE A 22 0.21 31.36 1.43
CA ILE A 22 1.17 30.32 1.01
C ILE A 22 2.07 29.93 2.18
N ARG A 23 2.74 28.79 2.05
CA ARG A 23 3.78 28.31 2.98
C ARG A 23 5.13 28.76 2.47
N LEU A 24 6.03 29.11 3.39
CA LEU A 24 7.34 29.67 3.05
C LEU A 24 8.45 28.59 3.11
N PRO A 25 8.89 28.02 1.97
CA PRO A 25 10.04 27.12 1.95
C PRO A 25 11.36 27.89 1.97
N VAL A 26 12.15 27.66 3.00
CA VAL A 26 13.49 28.21 3.18
C VAL A 26 14.49 27.08 3.37
N VAL A 27 15.54 27.09 2.56
CA VAL A 27 16.69 26.19 2.70
C VAL A 27 17.89 27.02 3.14
N TRP A 28 18.45 26.68 4.28
CA TRP A 28 19.56 27.37 4.90
C TRP A 28 20.76 26.42 5.00
N GLN A 29 21.78 26.70 4.20
CA GLN A 29 23.04 25.97 4.20
C GLN A 29 24.13 26.76 4.94
N GLY A 30 24.99 26.05 5.66
CA GLY A 30 26.05 26.67 6.45
C GLY A 30 26.63 25.74 7.49
N ASP A 31 27.36 26.31 8.45
CA ASP A 31 27.85 25.60 9.62
C ASP A 31 26.72 25.30 10.63
N LYS A 32 26.75 24.11 11.25
CA LYS A 32 25.69 23.63 12.13
C LYS A 32 25.44 24.59 13.30
N ASP A 33 26.48 24.97 14.03
CA ASP A 33 26.33 25.74 15.26
C ASP A 33 25.86 27.16 14.96
N SER A 34 26.37 27.75 13.88
CA SER A 34 25.91 29.05 13.38
C SER A 34 24.43 29.02 13.00
N LEU A 35 24.00 28.03 12.20
CA LEU A 35 22.60 27.91 11.78
C LEU A 35 21.67 27.68 12.96
N PHE A 36 22.10 26.92 13.97
CA PHE A 36 21.31 26.66 15.18
C PHE A 36 21.13 27.92 16.01
N ALA A 37 22.21 28.68 16.23
CA ALA A 37 22.16 29.97 16.94
C ALA A 37 21.23 30.96 16.21
N GLN A 38 21.36 31.05 14.89
CA GLN A 38 20.51 31.90 14.05
C GLN A 38 19.04 31.47 14.08
N THR A 39 18.78 30.17 14.02
CA THR A 39 17.43 29.60 14.11
C THR A 39 16.80 29.91 15.47
N ALA A 40 17.57 29.79 16.56
CA ALA A 40 17.10 30.15 17.89
C ALA A 40 16.71 31.64 17.98
N THR A 41 17.53 32.53 17.41
CA THR A 41 17.19 33.97 17.34
C THR A 41 15.96 34.21 16.48
N LEU A 42 15.82 33.53 15.33
CA LEU A 42 14.64 33.64 14.47
C LEU A 42 13.36 33.27 15.23
N LEU A 43 13.37 32.11 15.92
CA LEU A 43 12.21 31.64 16.69
C LEU A 43 11.83 32.61 17.82
N GLN A 44 12.82 33.25 18.48
CA GLN A 44 12.58 34.27 19.49
C GLN A 44 11.94 35.55 18.89
N LEU A 45 12.32 35.93 17.68
CA LEU A 45 11.79 37.11 16.98
C LEU A 45 10.36 36.86 16.45
N THR A 46 10.10 35.68 15.90
CA THR A 46 8.80 35.35 15.28
C THR A 46 7.76 34.84 16.26
N GLN A 47 8.19 34.36 17.44
CA GLN A 47 7.32 33.80 18.50
C GLN A 47 6.19 32.88 17.99
N PRO A 48 6.50 31.84 17.20
CA PRO A 48 5.49 30.91 16.70
C PRO A 48 4.79 30.17 17.85
N GLU A 49 3.47 29.98 17.75
CA GLU A 49 2.71 29.22 18.76
C GLU A 49 3.12 27.75 18.79
N GLN A 50 3.37 27.16 17.62
CA GLN A 50 3.71 25.75 17.50
C GLN A 50 4.94 25.53 16.60
N VAL A 51 6.02 25.02 17.21
CA VAL A 51 7.27 24.67 16.52
C VAL A 51 7.45 23.16 16.50
N TYR A 52 7.60 22.60 15.31
CA TYR A 52 7.95 21.20 15.10
C TYR A 52 9.40 21.09 14.66
N TRP A 53 10.11 20.09 15.20
CA TRP A 53 11.51 19.84 14.91
C TRP A 53 11.71 18.41 14.43
N LEU A 54 12.44 18.23 13.34
CA LEU A 54 12.78 16.92 12.77
C LEU A 54 14.29 16.76 12.73
N GLY A 55 14.80 15.69 13.34
CA GLY A 55 16.22 15.41 13.47
C GLY A 55 16.71 15.66 14.90
N ALA A 56 17.99 15.36 15.13
CA ALA A 56 18.61 15.50 16.45
C ALA A 56 18.59 16.95 16.96
N ASP A 57 18.89 17.11 18.25
CA ASP A 57 19.13 18.41 18.90
C ASP A 57 17.91 19.35 18.87
N ALA A 58 16.71 18.79 19.06
CA ALA A 58 15.48 19.57 19.17
C ALA A 58 15.52 20.51 20.40
N PRO A 59 15.23 21.81 20.25
CA PRO A 59 15.10 22.72 21.38
C PRO A 59 13.98 22.30 22.33
N PRO A 60 14.10 22.53 23.66
CA PRO A 60 13.07 22.12 24.64
C PRO A 60 11.66 22.67 24.38
N ALA A 61 11.55 23.83 23.74
CA ALA A 61 10.27 24.46 23.39
C ALA A 61 9.63 23.89 22.11
N ALA A 62 10.37 23.11 21.32
CA ALA A 62 9.87 22.51 20.09
C ALA A 62 9.35 21.08 20.33
N THR A 63 8.35 20.67 19.55
CA THR A 63 7.89 19.28 19.54
C THR A 63 8.80 18.45 18.65
N ASP A 64 9.56 17.52 19.23
CA ASP A 64 10.37 16.57 18.48
C ASP A 64 9.50 15.56 17.74
N LEU A 65 9.67 15.49 16.42
CA LEU A 65 8.98 14.57 15.53
C LEU A 65 9.79 13.31 15.21
N SER A 66 11.04 13.22 15.65
CA SER A 66 11.97 12.14 15.28
C SER A 66 11.52 10.76 15.76
N ALA A 67 10.75 10.69 16.85
CA ALA A 67 10.16 9.45 17.36
C ALA A 67 8.80 9.10 16.74
N LYS A 68 8.21 10.01 15.96
CA LYS A 68 6.88 9.82 15.37
C LYS A 68 6.97 9.13 14.01
N THR A 69 5.92 8.39 13.67
CA THR A 69 5.70 7.85 12.32
C THR A 69 4.91 8.86 11.48
N ALA A 70 5.05 8.83 10.15
CA ALA A 70 4.32 9.72 9.24
C ALA A 70 2.80 9.75 9.51
N TYR A 71 2.21 8.60 9.82
CA TYR A 71 0.79 8.48 10.17
C TYR A 71 0.38 9.25 11.44
N GLN A 72 1.29 9.40 12.40
CA GLN A 72 1.00 10.15 13.64
C GLN A 72 1.04 11.68 13.44
N LEU A 73 1.52 12.14 12.29
CA LEU A 73 1.52 13.57 11.92
C LEU A 73 0.20 13.98 11.23
N LEU A 74 -0.65 13.01 10.89
CA LEU A 74 -1.98 13.24 10.32
C LEU A 74 -2.84 14.13 11.23
N GLY A 75 -3.47 15.15 10.63
CA GLY A 75 -4.41 16.04 11.32
C GLY A 75 -3.77 17.09 12.24
N THR A 76 -2.44 17.13 12.37
CA THR A 76 -1.71 18.15 13.13
C THR A 76 -1.32 19.34 12.26
N GLU A 77 -1.08 20.50 12.88
CA GLU A 77 -0.67 21.75 12.23
C GLU A 77 0.46 22.41 13.02
N CYS A 78 1.27 23.25 12.38
CA CYS A 78 2.32 24.04 13.04
C CYS A 78 2.61 25.36 12.30
N ASP A 79 3.09 26.36 13.03
CA ASP A 79 3.59 27.63 12.50
C ASP A 79 4.95 27.47 11.83
N THR A 80 5.84 26.71 12.47
CA THR A 80 7.21 26.54 12.01
C THR A 80 7.60 25.08 12.09
N LEU A 81 8.11 24.55 10.98
CA LEU A 81 8.74 23.25 10.91
C LEU A 81 10.21 23.43 10.59
N VAL A 82 11.08 23.01 11.50
CA VAL A 82 12.53 22.97 11.30
C VAL A 82 12.97 21.55 11.02
N ILE A 83 13.75 21.37 9.97
CA ILE A 83 14.36 20.09 9.58
C ILE A 83 15.86 20.21 9.72
N ASN A 84 16.44 19.45 10.64
CA ASN A 84 17.87 19.31 10.81
C ASN A 84 18.39 18.13 9.98
N ALA A 85 19.10 18.43 8.88
CA ALA A 85 19.66 17.43 7.97
C ALA A 85 21.12 17.04 8.27
N PHE A 86 21.77 17.64 9.28
CA PHE A 86 23.19 17.38 9.58
C PHE A 86 23.51 15.95 10.03
N ASN A 87 22.54 15.28 10.67
CA ASN A 87 22.72 13.93 11.25
C ASN A 87 21.89 12.86 10.53
N GLY A 88 21.44 13.16 9.32
CA GLY A 88 20.62 12.27 8.50
C GLY A 88 19.31 12.95 8.05
N PHE A 89 18.86 12.54 6.88
CA PHE A 89 17.70 13.09 6.21
C PHE A 89 16.65 12.00 5.99
N ASN A 90 15.59 12.03 6.80
CA ASN A 90 14.49 11.08 6.70
C ASN A 90 13.44 11.58 5.70
N ALA A 91 13.53 11.10 4.46
CA ALA A 91 12.69 11.55 3.35
C ALA A 91 11.17 11.36 3.61
N ASP A 92 10.76 10.24 4.21
CA ASP A 92 9.36 9.98 4.56
C ASP A 92 8.82 11.01 5.56
N LEU A 93 9.57 11.27 6.63
CA LEU A 93 9.14 12.22 7.66
C LEU A 93 9.15 13.65 7.14
N VAL A 94 10.13 14.04 6.32
CA VAL A 94 10.19 15.38 5.71
C VAL A 94 8.99 15.62 4.79
N ALA A 95 8.65 14.64 3.94
CA ALA A 95 7.48 14.74 3.09
C ALA A 95 6.18 14.79 3.91
N ALA A 96 6.08 13.97 4.97
CA ALA A 96 4.91 13.91 5.84
C ALA A 96 4.69 15.18 6.66
N SER A 97 5.74 15.71 7.29
CA SER A 97 5.68 16.87 8.17
C SER A 97 5.44 18.16 7.40
N ALA A 98 5.82 18.25 6.13
CA ALA A 98 5.52 19.42 5.30
C ALA A 98 4.01 19.74 5.22
N GLY A 99 3.15 18.72 5.37
CA GLY A 99 1.69 18.89 5.44
C GLY A 99 1.15 19.47 6.75
N CYS A 100 1.98 19.55 7.79
CA CYS A 100 1.63 20.18 9.07
C CYS A 100 1.77 21.71 8.99
N VAL A 101 2.62 22.23 8.12
CA VAL A 101 2.84 23.69 8.02
C VAL A 101 1.58 24.37 7.52
N LYS A 102 1.05 25.33 8.31
CA LYS A 102 -0.13 26.13 7.95
C LYS A 102 0.21 27.23 6.93
N ALA A 103 -0.78 27.82 6.27
CA ALA A 103 -0.56 29.02 5.46
C ALA A 103 0.10 30.15 6.30
N GLY A 104 1.09 30.83 5.73
CA GLY A 104 1.99 31.75 6.42
C GLY A 104 3.07 31.07 7.28
N GLY A 105 3.03 29.75 7.41
CA GLY A 105 4.00 29.00 8.17
C GLY A 105 5.36 28.86 7.46
N LEU A 106 6.40 28.71 8.28
CA LEU A 106 7.79 28.55 7.84
C LEU A 106 8.16 27.07 7.76
N TRP A 107 8.61 26.63 6.59
CA TRP A 107 9.30 25.36 6.40
C TRP A 107 10.79 25.65 6.25
N LEU A 108 11.59 25.28 7.25
CA LEU A 108 13.02 25.62 7.32
C LEU A 108 13.88 24.35 7.30
N LEU A 109 14.63 24.15 6.22
CA LEU A 109 15.63 23.10 6.13
C LEU A 109 17.01 23.64 6.48
N LEU A 110 17.61 23.13 7.56
CA LEU A 110 18.98 23.37 7.97
C LEU A 110 19.86 22.23 7.44
N CYS A 111 20.87 22.56 6.64
CA CYS A 111 21.72 21.57 6.00
C CYS A 111 23.17 22.01 5.86
N PRO A 112 24.12 21.07 5.65
CA PRO A 112 25.46 21.42 5.22
C PRO A 112 25.43 22.08 3.83
N PRO A 113 26.49 22.80 3.43
CA PRO A 113 26.66 23.23 2.05
C PRO A 113 26.46 22.07 1.07
N PHE A 114 25.72 22.30 -0.03
CA PHE A 114 25.31 21.23 -0.94
C PHE A 114 26.47 20.42 -1.50
N GLU A 115 27.63 21.03 -1.73
CA GLU A 115 28.81 20.34 -2.25
C GLU A 115 29.36 19.32 -1.24
N LEU A 116 29.23 19.60 0.05
CA LEU A 116 29.66 18.73 1.14
C LEU A 116 28.59 17.67 1.44
N TRP A 117 27.32 18.07 1.50
CA TRP A 117 26.23 17.17 1.89
C TRP A 117 26.07 15.99 0.93
N GLN A 118 26.27 16.22 -0.38
CA GLN A 118 26.21 15.16 -1.40
C GLN A 118 27.26 14.07 -1.23
N GLN A 119 28.36 14.36 -0.53
CA GLN A 119 29.45 13.41 -0.27
C GLN A 119 29.30 12.72 1.09
N GLN A 120 28.30 13.11 1.88
CA GLN A 120 28.08 12.56 3.20
C GLN A 120 27.16 11.33 3.14
N PRO A 121 27.43 10.31 3.99
CA PRO A 121 26.49 9.22 4.19
C PRO A 121 25.20 9.74 4.84
N ASN A 122 24.10 9.00 4.68
CA ASN A 122 22.82 9.33 5.31
C ASN A 122 22.42 8.26 6.35
N PRO A 123 22.75 8.46 7.64
CA PRO A 123 22.40 7.52 8.71
C PRO A 123 20.90 7.24 8.84
N ALA A 124 20.02 8.17 8.43
CA ALA A 124 18.58 7.97 8.46
C ALA A 124 18.11 6.86 7.51
N HIS A 125 18.93 6.47 6.54
CA HIS A 125 18.67 5.37 5.61
C HIS A 125 19.08 4.01 6.15
N LYS A 126 19.44 3.92 7.44
CA LYS A 126 19.82 2.66 8.11
C LYS A 126 18.90 1.53 7.72
N HIS A 127 17.57 1.70 7.77
CA HIS A 127 16.57 0.67 7.49
C HIS A 127 16.36 0.32 5.99
N LEU A 128 16.96 1.08 5.07
CA LEU A 128 16.83 0.88 3.62
C LEU A 128 17.96 0.03 3.04
N LEU A 129 19.10 -0.01 3.73
CA LEU A 129 20.28 -0.74 3.28
C LEU A 129 20.30 -2.16 3.87
N PRO A 130 20.47 -3.22 3.07
CA PRO A 130 20.58 -4.57 3.58
C PRO A 130 21.93 -4.77 4.26
N TYR A 131 21.99 -5.71 5.21
CA TYR A 131 23.26 -6.24 5.71
C TYR A 131 24.15 -6.68 4.51
N PRO A 132 25.48 -6.50 4.55
CA PRO A 132 26.30 -5.96 5.64
C PRO A 132 26.52 -4.44 5.58
N LEU A 133 25.76 -3.71 4.76
CA LEU A 133 25.99 -2.29 4.55
C LEU A 133 25.67 -1.48 5.82
N ASP A 134 26.49 -0.48 6.07
CA ASP A 134 26.28 0.48 7.15
C ASP A 134 25.93 1.85 6.57
N ALA A 135 24.75 2.37 6.93
CA ALA A 135 24.30 3.70 6.50
C ALA A 135 25.15 4.85 7.05
N SER A 136 25.99 4.60 8.05
CA SER A 136 26.95 5.59 8.56
C SER A 136 28.15 5.81 7.63
N THR A 137 28.41 4.89 6.70
CA THR A 137 29.56 4.95 5.77
C THR A 137 29.15 4.86 4.31
N HIS A 138 28.00 4.27 4.01
CA HIS A 138 27.51 4.11 2.65
C HIS A 138 27.08 5.45 2.02
N GLN A 139 27.69 5.76 0.88
CA GLN A 139 27.33 6.92 0.06
C GLN A 139 26.32 6.50 -1.02
N GLY A 140 25.06 6.89 -0.81
CA GLY A 140 23.97 6.71 -1.75
C GLY A 140 23.86 7.84 -2.79
N GLN A 141 22.88 7.78 -3.68
CA GLN A 141 22.59 8.81 -4.68
C GLN A 141 21.35 9.64 -4.35
N PHE A 142 20.60 9.28 -3.31
CA PHE A 142 19.35 9.93 -2.95
C PHE A 142 19.53 11.42 -2.67
N VAL A 143 20.47 11.80 -1.78
CA VAL A 143 20.68 13.21 -1.42
C VAL A 143 21.11 14.03 -2.64
N SER A 144 22.03 13.52 -3.46
CA SER A 144 22.47 14.20 -4.69
C SER A 144 21.33 14.36 -5.70
N SER A 145 20.54 13.31 -5.93
CA SER A 145 19.38 13.35 -6.83
C SER A 145 18.31 14.32 -6.32
N TRP A 146 18.02 14.28 -5.01
CA TRP A 146 17.04 15.15 -4.36
C TRP A 146 17.48 16.61 -4.41
N LEU A 147 18.76 16.91 -4.15
CA LEU A 147 19.31 18.27 -4.24
C LEU A 147 19.27 18.81 -5.67
N THR A 148 19.51 17.97 -6.67
CA THR A 148 19.39 18.36 -8.09
C THR A 148 17.97 18.83 -8.41
N LEU A 149 16.96 18.12 -7.91
CA LEU A 149 15.55 18.52 -8.06
C LEU A 149 15.21 19.76 -7.23
N LEU A 150 15.68 19.84 -5.97
CA LEU A 150 15.46 20.97 -5.07
C LEU A 150 16.00 22.28 -5.67
N GLN A 151 17.17 22.22 -6.29
CA GLN A 151 17.78 23.35 -6.98
C GLN A 151 17.00 23.81 -8.23
N GLN A 152 15.92 23.14 -8.62
CA GLN A 152 15.02 23.61 -9.67
C GLN A 152 13.71 24.18 -9.11
N GLN A 153 13.51 24.09 -7.79
CA GLN A 153 12.26 24.51 -7.15
C GLN A 153 12.25 25.99 -6.77
N ASN A 154 11.03 26.50 -6.60
CA ASN A 154 10.73 27.85 -6.19
C ASN A 154 10.86 28.00 -4.66
N ILE A 155 12.09 28.21 -4.18
CA ILE A 155 12.43 28.28 -2.76
C ILE A 155 13.35 29.46 -2.47
N PHE A 156 13.38 29.90 -1.21
CA PHE A 156 14.49 30.71 -0.73
C PHE A 156 15.69 29.82 -0.43
N LEU A 157 16.86 30.16 -0.98
CA LEU A 157 18.13 29.48 -0.69
C LEU A 157 19.10 30.47 -0.07
N LEU A 158 19.50 30.18 1.17
CA LEU A 158 20.44 30.97 1.96
C LEU A 158 21.72 30.18 2.17
N ARG A 159 22.89 30.83 2.04
CA ARG A 159 24.18 30.32 2.50
C ARG A 159 24.76 31.28 3.50
N ASP A 160 24.91 30.82 4.75
CA ASP A 160 25.30 31.65 5.87
C ASP A 160 24.40 32.91 5.95
N GLN A 161 24.93 34.11 5.71
CA GLN A 161 24.17 35.37 5.72
C GLN A 161 23.84 35.91 4.31
N GLN A 162 24.04 35.09 3.29
CA GLN A 162 23.86 35.46 1.88
C GLN A 162 22.64 34.77 1.28
N LEU A 163 21.84 35.56 0.56
CA LEU A 163 20.72 35.06 -0.21
C LEU A 163 21.18 34.69 -1.62
N LEU A 164 21.13 33.39 -1.92
CA LEU A 164 21.55 32.85 -3.22
C LEU A 164 20.40 32.73 -4.20
N ARG A 165 19.17 32.53 -3.70
CA ARG A 165 17.97 32.44 -4.53
C ARG A 165 16.76 33.05 -3.85
N HIS A 166 16.01 33.82 -4.62
CA HIS A 166 14.72 34.34 -4.21
C HIS A 166 13.58 33.40 -4.60
N LEU A 167 12.58 33.29 -3.71
CA LEU A 167 11.29 32.75 -4.05
C LEU A 167 10.55 33.74 -4.98
N SER A 168 10.04 33.21 -6.08
CA SER A 168 9.11 33.89 -6.97
C SER A 168 7.71 33.80 -6.36
N TRP A 169 7.16 34.93 -5.95
CA TRP A 169 5.85 34.97 -5.30
C TRP A 169 4.77 34.58 -6.31
N PRO A 170 3.95 33.54 -6.03
CA PRO A 170 2.91 33.13 -6.96
C PRO A 170 1.85 34.22 -7.09
N GLU A 171 1.30 34.36 -8.30
CA GLU A 171 0.12 35.19 -8.50
C GLU A 171 -1.06 34.57 -7.75
N LEU A 172 -1.82 35.38 -7.02
CA LEU A 172 -2.98 34.92 -6.28
C LEU A 172 -4.15 34.71 -7.25
N PRO A 173 -4.60 33.46 -7.49
CA PRO A 173 -5.84 33.26 -8.22
C PRO A 173 -7.00 33.87 -7.42
N THR A 174 -7.84 34.66 -8.10
CA THR A 174 -9.10 35.15 -7.56
C THR A 174 -10.13 34.03 -7.65
N TRP A 175 -10.46 33.41 -6.52
CA TRP A 175 -11.58 32.48 -6.42
C TRP A 175 -12.79 33.21 -5.84
N GLU A 176 -13.98 32.93 -6.37
CA GLU A 176 -15.22 33.33 -5.71
C GLU A 176 -15.31 32.63 -4.35
N LYS A 177 -15.45 33.42 -3.28
CA LYS A 177 -15.67 32.87 -1.95
C LYS A 177 -17.11 32.38 -1.86
N PRO A 178 -17.36 31.08 -1.62
CA PRO A 178 -18.71 30.58 -1.42
C PRO A 178 -19.28 31.10 -0.09
N GLU A 179 -20.61 31.00 0.06
CA GLU A 179 -21.26 31.31 1.34
C GLU A 179 -20.80 30.35 2.45
N GLN A 180 -20.80 30.84 3.70
CA GLN A 180 -20.54 30.00 4.87
C GLN A 180 -21.52 28.81 4.89
N PRO A 181 -21.12 27.59 5.29
CA PRO A 181 -19.86 27.24 5.98
C PRO A 181 -18.74 26.75 5.04
N TYR A 182 -18.86 26.96 3.73
CA TYR A 182 -17.88 26.46 2.76
C TYR A 182 -16.68 27.40 2.67
N ILE A 183 -15.47 26.84 2.50
CA ILE A 183 -14.26 27.62 2.25
C ILE A 183 -13.98 27.69 0.74
N THR A 184 -14.31 26.61 0.02
CA THR A 184 -14.06 26.48 -1.43
C THR A 184 -15.32 26.05 -2.17
N THR A 185 -15.45 26.46 -3.44
CA THR A 185 -16.56 26.03 -4.30
C THR A 185 -16.57 24.51 -4.47
N ASP A 186 -15.40 23.86 -4.47
CA ASP A 186 -15.28 22.40 -4.49
C ASP A 186 -15.93 21.75 -3.27
N GLN A 187 -15.81 22.35 -2.08
CA GLN A 187 -16.50 21.85 -0.88
C GLN A 187 -18.02 21.95 -1.02
N GLN A 188 -18.53 23.08 -1.54
CA GLN A 188 -19.97 23.25 -1.78
C GLN A 188 -20.49 22.23 -2.80
N GLN A 189 -19.75 21.99 -3.89
CA GLN A 189 -20.08 20.96 -4.88
C GLN A 189 -20.04 19.55 -4.29
N ALA A 190 -19.05 19.25 -3.44
CA ALA A 190 -18.93 17.97 -2.74
C ALA A 190 -20.13 17.72 -1.81
N VAL A 191 -20.49 18.70 -0.99
CA VAL A 191 -21.65 18.62 -0.09
C VAL A 191 -22.94 18.44 -0.90
N THR A 192 -23.12 19.19 -1.98
CA THR A 192 -24.26 19.04 -2.90
C THR A 192 -24.33 17.62 -3.50
N ALA A 193 -23.19 17.06 -3.90
CA ALA A 193 -23.11 15.71 -4.42
C ALA A 193 -23.44 14.64 -3.35
N ILE A 194 -23.03 14.84 -2.09
CA ILE A 194 -23.38 13.97 -0.96
C ILE A 194 -24.91 13.97 -0.74
N HIS A 195 -25.53 15.14 -0.74
CA HIS A 195 -27.00 15.26 -0.63
C HIS A 195 -27.72 14.49 -1.75
N ARG A 196 -27.20 14.54 -2.98
CA ARG A 196 -27.74 13.78 -4.13
C ARG A 196 -27.65 12.27 -3.96
N VAL A 197 -26.69 11.74 -3.18
CA VAL A 197 -26.63 10.31 -2.85
C VAL A 197 -27.80 9.92 -1.93
N VAL A 198 -28.16 10.79 -0.98
CA VAL A 198 -29.26 10.55 -0.06
C VAL A 198 -30.62 10.66 -0.75
N SER A 199 -30.83 11.73 -1.53
CA SER A 199 -32.10 11.97 -2.22
C SER A 199 -32.27 11.17 -3.51
N GLY A 200 -31.18 10.69 -4.10
CA GLY A 200 -31.18 9.96 -5.37
C GLY A 200 -31.49 8.47 -5.27
N HIS A 201 -31.23 7.78 -6.39
CA HIS A 201 -31.43 6.33 -6.51
C HIS A 201 -30.43 5.54 -5.66
N ARG A 202 -30.90 4.45 -5.06
CA ARG A 202 -30.08 3.50 -4.30
C ARG A 202 -28.99 2.86 -5.17
N ARG A 203 -27.91 2.41 -4.53
CA ARG A 203 -26.74 1.75 -5.13
C ARG A 203 -26.03 2.59 -6.20
N ARG A 204 -25.99 3.91 -6.00
CA ARG A 204 -25.21 4.87 -6.80
C ARG A 204 -24.24 5.61 -5.89
N PRO A 205 -23.14 4.97 -5.48
CA PRO A 205 -22.19 5.57 -4.55
C PRO A 205 -21.49 6.78 -5.17
N LEU A 206 -21.07 7.71 -4.31
CA LEU A 206 -20.19 8.82 -4.69
C LEU A 206 -18.77 8.52 -4.22
N VAL A 207 -17.81 8.72 -5.10
CA VAL A 207 -16.38 8.70 -4.78
C VAL A 207 -15.85 10.12 -4.87
N LEU A 208 -15.54 10.69 -3.70
CA LEU A 208 -14.86 11.97 -3.54
C LEU A 208 -13.35 11.74 -3.53
N THR A 209 -12.67 12.32 -4.51
CA THR A 209 -11.23 12.21 -4.68
C THR A 209 -10.57 13.57 -4.54
N ALA A 210 -9.43 13.65 -3.86
CA ALA A 210 -8.65 14.88 -3.78
C ALA A 210 -7.26 14.61 -3.23
N ASN A 211 -6.32 15.52 -3.45
CA ASN A 211 -5.08 15.55 -2.70
C ASN A 211 -5.34 15.90 -1.21
N ARG A 212 -4.30 15.81 -0.38
CA ARG A 212 -4.40 16.24 1.02
C ARG A 212 -4.62 17.77 1.10
N GLY A 213 -5.30 18.22 2.16
CA GLY A 213 -5.56 19.65 2.39
C GLY A 213 -6.63 20.29 1.51
N ARG A 214 -7.38 19.50 0.72
CA ARG A 214 -8.49 19.97 -0.13
C ARG A 214 -9.87 19.94 0.55
N GLY A 215 -9.93 19.62 1.84
CA GLY A 215 -11.15 19.74 2.64
C GLY A 215 -12.18 18.61 2.49
N LYS A 216 -11.79 17.41 2.05
CA LYS A 216 -12.70 16.23 1.92
C LYS A 216 -13.43 15.90 3.23
N SER A 217 -12.69 15.66 4.32
CA SER A 217 -13.27 15.33 5.63
C SER A 217 -14.16 16.45 6.17
N ALA A 218 -13.80 17.71 5.92
CA ALA A 218 -14.65 18.85 6.26
C ALA A 218 -15.97 18.81 5.48
N ALA A 219 -15.95 18.55 4.18
CA ALA A 219 -17.15 18.39 3.37
C ALA A 219 -18.05 17.23 3.86
N LEU A 220 -17.47 16.11 4.30
CA LEU A 220 -18.22 15.02 4.94
C LEU A 220 -18.95 15.49 6.21
N GLY A 221 -18.25 16.22 7.09
CA GLY A 221 -18.83 16.76 8.33
C GLY A 221 -19.92 17.81 8.09
N ILE A 222 -19.70 18.72 7.14
CA ILE A 222 -20.69 19.74 6.74
C ILE A 222 -21.95 19.08 6.17
N ALA A 223 -21.80 18.09 5.28
CA ALA A 223 -22.93 17.37 4.71
C ALA A 223 -23.71 16.60 5.79
N ALA A 224 -23.02 15.94 6.72
CA ALA A 224 -23.65 15.26 7.84
C ALA A 224 -24.46 16.21 8.73
N ALA A 225 -23.97 17.44 8.97
CA ALA A 225 -24.67 18.44 9.79
C ALA A 225 -25.97 18.88 9.11
N GLN A 226 -25.93 19.21 7.82
CA GLN A 226 -27.11 19.60 7.05
C GLN A 226 -28.13 18.45 6.92
N LEU A 227 -27.66 17.20 6.82
CA LEU A 227 -28.54 16.02 6.81
C LEU A 227 -29.18 15.77 8.18
N ALA A 228 -28.45 16.03 9.27
CA ALA A 228 -28.98 15.94 10.63
C ALA A 228 -30.08 16.99 10.88
N GLU A 229 -29.98 18.18 10.29
CA GLU A 229 -31.07 19.16 10.33
C GLU A 229 -32.37 18.61 9.74
N ALA A 230 -32.27 17.86 8.65
CA ALA A 230 -33.36 17.12 8.00
C ALA A 230 -33.71 15.78 8.68
N GLY A 231 -33.17 15.50 9.87
CA GLY A 231 -33.48 14.32 10.68
C GLY A 231 -32.92 13.00 10.13
N LYS A 232 -31.89 13.05 9.27
CA LYS A 232 -31.26 11.85 8.68
C LYS A 232 -30.16 11.30 9.56
N HIS A 233 -30.15 9.97 9.73
CA HIS A 233 -29.11 9.27 10.49
C HIS A 233 -27.93 8.90 9.59
N THR A 234 -26.74 9.39 9.92
CA THR A 234 -25.51 9.20 9.16
C THR A 234 -24.49 8.41 9.98
N LEU A 235 -23.84 7.43 9.35
CA LEU A 235 -22.70 6.73 9.93
C LEU A 235 -21.40 7.23 9.30
N LEU A 236 -20.36 7.34 10.12
CA LEU A 236 -19.00 7.68 9.68
C LEU A 236 -18.06 6.54 10.04
N THR A 237 -17.27 6.09 9.09
CA THR A 237 -16.19 5.13 9.31
C THR A 237 -14.91 5.59 8.64
N ALA A 238 -13.76 5.20 9.20
CA ALA A 238 -12.44 5.61 8.76
C ALA A 238 -11.40 4.56 9.22
N PRO A 239 -10.16 4.56 8.69
CA PRO A 239 -9.11 3.63 9.14
C PRO A 239 -8.72 3.79 10.62
N SER A 240 -8.92 4.97 11.20
CA SER A 240 -8.77 5.22 12.64
C SER A 240 -9.69 6.35 13.11
N PRO A 241 -9.95 6.46 14.43
CA PRO A 241 -10.71 7.59 14.97
C PRO A 241 -10.09 8.96 14.64
N ASN A 242 -8.76 9.06 14.64
CA ASN A 242 -8.06 10.31 14.33
C ASN A 242 -8.31 10.77 12.89
N ALA A 243 -8.40 9.83 11.93
CA ALA A 243 -8.70 10.16 10.54
C ALA A 243 -10.11 10.79 10.38
N ALA A 244 -11.08 10.38 11.21
CA ALA A 244 -12.44 10.91 11.20
C ALA A 244 -12.61 12.23 12.00
N GLN A 245 -11.59 12.67 12.74
CA GLN A 245 -11.72 13.76 13.71
C GLN A 245 -12.12 15.08 13.05
N THR A 246 -11.59 15.40 11.87
CA THR A 246 -11.94 16.63 11.14
C THR A 246 -13.42 16.65 10.76
N ALA A 247 -13.97 15.55 10.25
CA ALA A 247 -15.39 15.45 9.90
C ALA A 247 -16.28 15.59 11.15
N GLN A 248 -15.91 14.93 12.25
CA GLN A 248 -16.64 15.05 13.52
C GLN A 248 -16.62 16.47 14.08
N ARG A 249 -15.47 17.16 14.01
CA ARG A 249 -15.34 18.55 14.48
C ARG A 249 -16.26 19.50 13.72
N HIS A 250 -16.25 19.46 12.38
CA HIS A 250 -17.15 20.29 11.57
C HIS A 250 -18.62 19.97 11.84
N PHE A 251 -18.97 18.68 11.99
CA PHE A 251 -20.32 18.28 12.37
C PHE A 251 -20.75 18.88 13.72
N GLN A 252 -19.92 18.76 14.75
CA GLN A 252 -20.21 19.26 16.10
C GLN A 252 -20.34 20.79 16.17
N GLN A 253 -19.54 21.52 15.37
CA GLN A 253 -19.57 22.97 15.28
C GLN A 253 -20.85 23.49 14.60
N LEU A 254 -21.35 22.77 13.60
CA LEU A 254 -22.51 23.17 12.80
C LEU A 254 -23.83 22.57 13.31
N THR A 255 -23.80 21.64 14.26
CA THR A 255 -24.98 20.91 14.73
C THR A 255 -25.27 21.19 16.21
N PRO A 256 -26.51 21.57 16.57
CA PRO A 256 -26.87 21.82 17.95
C PRO A 256 -26.87 20.51 18.78
N PRO A 257 -26.62 20.57 20.11
CA PRO A 257 -26.38 19.41 20.95
C PRO A 257 -27.41 18.28 20.83
N GLU A 258 -28.69 18.61 20.72
CA GLU A 258 -29.81 17.67 20.63
C GLU A 258 -29.80 16.85 19.35
N LYS A 259 -29.21 17.34 18.25
CA LYS A 259 -29.11 16.61 16.97
C LYS A 259 -27.78 15.88 16.78
N ARG A 260 -26.83 16.01 17.72
CA ARG A 260 -25.48 15.42 17.57
C ARG A 260 -25.46 13.89 17.54
N HIS A 261 -26.50 13.25 18.08
CA HIS A 261 -26.66 11.79 18.02
C HIS A 261 -26.93 11.26 16.60
N LEU A 262 -27.25 12.14 15.62
CA LEU A 262 -27.54 11.75 14.25
C LEU A 262 -26.30 11.45 13.39
N LEU A 263 -25.09 11.74 13.90
CA LEU A 263 -23.84 11.25 13.34
C LEU A 263 -23.14 10.34 14.34
N GLN A 264 -22.97 9.07 13.99
CA GLN A 264 -22.23 8.11 14.81
C GLN A 264 -20.98 7.63 14.07
N PHE A 265 -19.82 7.74 14.73
CA PHE A 265 -18.60 7.09 14.25
C PHE A 265 -18.57 5.62 14.68
N MET A 266 -18.25 4.72 13.74
CA MET A 266 -18.06 3.31 14.02
C MET A 266 -16.87 2.77 13.21
N PRO A 267 -15.89 2.10 13.85
CA PRO A 267 -14.85 1.35 13.14
C PRO A 267 -15.45 0.35 12.14
N PHE A 268 -14.82 0.17 10.98
CA PHE A 268 -15.40 -0.63 9.90
C PHE A 268 -15.57 -2.11 10.26
N ASP A 269 -14.72 -2.66 11.13
CA ASP A 269 -14.80 -4.03 11.64
C ASP A 269 -16.00 -4.23 12.57
N ALA A 270 -16.25 -3.28 13.48
CA ALA A 270 -17.46 -3.24 14.30
C ALA A 270 -18.71 -3.02 13.44
N LEU A 271 -18.60 -2.15 12.42
CA LEU A 271 -19.69 -1.85 11.50
C LEU A 271 -20.14 -3.11 10.76
N LEU A 272 -19.20 -3.91 10.24
CA LEU A 272 -19.49 -5.16 9.54
C LEU A 272 -20.16 -6.23 10.44
N ARG A 273 -19.89 -6.22 11.75
CA ARG A 273 -20.48 -7.18 12.71
C ARG A 273 -21.81 -6.73 13.32
N SER A 274 -22.15 -5.45 13.22
CA SER A 274 -23.39 -4.90 13.76
C SER A 274 -24.58 -5.14 12.83
N ASP A 275 -25.81 -4.86 13.25
CA ASP A 275 -27.00 -4.77 12.38
C ASP A 275 -27.49 -3.32 12.19
N ILE A 276 -26.63 -2.35 12.50
CA ILE A 276 -27.00 -0.94 12.46
C ILE A 276 -27.42 -0.51 11.05
N LYS A 277 -28.48 0.31 10.98
CA LYS A 277 -29.00 0.91 9.75
C LYS A 277 -28.78 2.42 9.79
N ALA A 278 -28.57 3.00 8.62
CA ALA A 278 -28.40 4.43 8.44
C ALA A 278 -28.93 4.89 7.08
N ASP A 279 -29.29 6.17 6.98
CA ASP A 279 -29.69 6.79 5.73
C ASP A 279 -28.49 6.98 4.78
N LEU A 280 -27.29 7.14 5.36
CA LEU A 280 -26.04 7.36 4.65
C LEU A 280 -24.86 6.76 5.42
N LEU A 281 -23.95 6.08 4.71
CA LEU A 281 -22.63 5.74 5.21
C LEU A 281 -21.57 6.65 4.56
N LEU A 282 -20.80 7.35 5.37
CA LEU A 282 -19.62 8.11 4.98
C LEU A 282 -18.37 7.31 5.33
N VAL A 283 -17.53 7.05 4.33
CA VAL A 283 -16.24 6.35 4.50
C VAL A 283 -15.13 7.36 4.22
N ASP A 284 -14.43 7.80 5.27
CA ASP A 284 -13.31 8.72 5.14
C ASP A 284 -11.97 7.96 5.01
N GLU A 285 -11.03 8.54 4.28
CA GLU A 285 -9.76 7.92 3.86
C GLU A 285 -9.92 6.47 3.37
N ALA A 286 -10.91 6.23 2.50
CA ALA A 286 -11.29 4.90 2.01
C ALA A 286 -10.13 4.14 1.34
N ALA A 287 -9.12 4.84 0.85
CA ALA A 287 -7.90 4.27 0.29
C ALA A 287 -7.09 3.42 1.27
N ALA A 288 -7.17 3.75 2.56
CA ALA A 288 -6.45 3.07 3.63
C ALA A 288 -7.25 1.89 4.22
N ILE A 289 -8.47 1.64 3.73
CA ILE A 289 -9.32 0.52 4.14
C ILE A 289 -9.16 -0.62 3.12
N PRO A 290 -8.99 -1.88 3.55
CA PRO A 290 -8.84 -3.01 2.63
C PRO A 290 -10.00 -3.11 1.63
N THR A 291 -9.69 -3.39 0.36
CA THR A 291 -10.70 -3.49 -0.71
C THR A 291 -11.83 -4.48 -0.39
N PRO A 292 -11.57 -5.68 0.19
CA PRO A 292 -12.66 -6.59 0.58
C PRO A 292 -13.65 -5.98 1.58
N VAL A 293 -13.16 -5.17 2.52
CA VAL A 293 -14.01 -4.45 3.49
C VAL A 293 -14.87 -3.42 2.76
N LEU A 294 -14.30 -2.64 1.85
CA LEU A 294 -15.04 -1.66 1.05
C LEU A 294 -16.14 -2.32 0.20
N GLN A 295 -15.87 -3.50 -0.38
CA GLN A 295 -16.84 -4.29 -1.14
C GLN A 295 -18.00 -4.76 -0.25
N GLN A 296 -17.71 -5.25 0.96
CA GLN A 296 -18.74 -5.66 1.92
C GLN A 296 -19.60 -4.47 2.38
N LEU A 297 -18.99 -3.31 2.66
CA LEU A 297 -19.70 -2.09 3.00
C LEU A 297 -20.60 -1.61 1.86
N LEU A 298 -20.13 -1.68 0.61
CA LEU A 298 -20.91 -1.33 -0.57
C LEU A 298 -22.15 -2.23 -0.75
N HIS A 299 -22.01 -3.53 -0.50
CA HIS A 299 -23.13 -4.47 -0.56
C HIS A 299 -24.15 -4.23 0.54
N ARG A 300 -23.68 -3.87 1.75
CA ARG A 300 -24.51 -3.68 2.93
C ARG A 300 -25.27 -2.35 2.91
N PHE A 301 -24.64 -1.25 2.50
CA PHE A 301 -25.23 0.08 2.54
C PHE A 301 -25.65 0.57 1.16
N SER A 302 -26.95 0.82 0.98
CA SER A 302 -27.50 1.26 -0.31
C SER A 302 -27.13 2.70 -0.71
N ARG A 303 -26.68 3.52 0.24
CA ARG A 303 -26.28 4.92 0.07
C ARG A 303 -24.97 5.14 0.79
N ILE A 304 -23.91 5.32 0.02
CA ILE A 304 -22.55 5.34 0.54
C ILE A 304 -21.70 6.36 -0.22
N VAL A 305 -20.84 7.06 0.53
CA VAL A 305 -19.86 8.00 0.00
C VAL A 305 -18.47 7.55 0.44
N PHE A 306 -17.56 7.42 -0.52
CA PHE A 306 -16.15 7.15 -0.26
C PHE A 306 -15.35 8.43 -0.48
N ALA A 307 -14.71 8.96 0.56
CA ALA A 307 -13.71 10.01 0.43
C ALA A 307 -12.31 9.39 0.48
N THR A 308 -11.45 9.74 -0.47
CA THR A 308 -10.11 9.15 -0.58
C THR A 308 -9.06 10.13 -1.07
N THR A 309 -7.86 10.01 -0.54
CA THR A 309 -6.65 10.69 -1.02
C THR A 309 -6.11 9.98 -2.27
N GLU A 310 -6.12 10.67 -3.42
CA GLU A 310 -5.54 10.12 -4.66
C GLU A 310 -4.01 10.15 -4.63
N HIS A 311 -3.43 11.30 -4.27
CA HIS A 311 -1.99 11.52 -4.24
C HIS A 311 -1.56 12.19 -2.94
N GLY A 312 -0.56 11.59 -2.30
CA GLY A 312 -0.01 12.04 -1.03
C GLY A 312 1.22 11.24 -0.63
N TYR A 313 2.01 11.82 0.27
CA TYR A 313 3.27 11.29 0.79
C TYR A 313 3.10 10.10 1.77
N GLU A 314 1.86 9.68 2.07
CA GLU A 314 1.54 8.66 3.10
C GLU A 314 1.27 7.25 2.56
N GLY A 315 1.40 7.07 1.25
CA GLY A 315 0.94 5.85 0.58
C GLY A 315 -0.33 6.16 -0.20
N THR A 316 -0.26 5.88 -1.48
CA THR A 316 -1.23 6.33 -2.48
C THR A 316 -2.52 5.51 -2.43
N GLY A 317 -3.69 6.14 -2.59
CA GLY A 317 -5.01 5.49 -2.68
C GLY A 317 -5.24 4.65 -3.94
N ARG A 318 -4.21 3.96 -4.42
CA ARG A 318 -4.14 3.33 -5.73
C ARG A 318 -4.71 1.93 -5.76
N GLY A 319 -4.69 1.21 -4.63
CA GLY A 319 -5.51 -0.02 -4.48
C GLY A 319 -6.99 0.29 -4.68
N PHE A 320 -7.45 1.42 -4.12
CA PHE A 320 -8.80 1.94 -4.36
C PHE A 320 -8.99 2.32 -5.85
N GLN A 321 -8.08 3.07 -6.44
CA GLN A 321 -8.22 3.53 -7.84
C GLN A 321 -8.21 2.40 -8.88
N LEU A 322 -7.33 1.41 -8.74
CA LEU A 322 -7.20 0.34 -9.73
C LEU A 322 -8.20 -0.79 -9.50
N ARG A 323 -8.29 -1.33 -8.26
CA ARG A 323 -9.12 -2.52 -7.99
C ARG A 323 -10.55 -2.14 -7.61
N PHE A 324 -10.72 -1.17 -6.71
CA PHE A 324 -12.06 -0.85 -6.21
C PHE A 324 -12.90 -0.05 -7.22
N GLN A 325 -12.32 0.84 -8.03
CA GLN A 325 -13.08 1.50 -9.10
C GLN A 325 -13.50 0.53 -10.20
N GLN A 326 -12.67 -0.47 -10.54
CA GLN A 326 -13.07 -1.56 -11.44
C GLN A 326 -14.27 -2.32 -10.85
N TYR A 327 -14.19 -2.67 -9.56
CA TYR A 327 -15.30 -3.31 -8.86
C TYR A 327 -16.58 -2.46 -8.87
N LEU A 328 -16.47 -1.14 -8.68
CA LEU A 328 -17.60 -0.20 -8.77
C LEU A 328 -18.20 -0.17 -10.19
N ASN A 329 -17.38 -0.22 -11.24
CA ASN A 329 -17.87 -0.28 -12.62
C ASN A 329 -18.72 -1.55 -12.86
N GLU A 330 -18.31 -2.67 -12.28
CA GLU A 330 -19.00 -3.96 -12.43
C GLU A 330 -20.27 -4.05 -11.57
N HIS A 331 -20.22 -3.59 -10.31
CA HIS A 331 -21.29 -3.83 -9.33
C HIS A 331 -22.19 -2.60 -9.09
N SER A 332 -21.81 -1.43 -9.56
CA SER A 332 -22.53 -0.17 -9.37
C SER A 332 -22.29 0.79 -10.55
N PRO A 333 -22.68 0.43 -11.79
CA PRO A 333 -22.26 1.11 -13.04
C PRO A 333 -22.67 2.59 -13.17
N ASN A 334 -23.48 3.11 -12.23
CA ASN A 334 -23.90 4.51 -12.16
C ASN A 334 -23.31 5.24 -10.95
N TRP A 335 -22.20 4.76 -10.40
CA TRP A 335 -21.43 5.49 -9.40
C TRP A 335 -20.89 6.80 -9.98
N ARG A 336 -20.67 7.79 -9.13
CA ARG A 336 -20.18 9.11 -9.55
C ARG A 336 -18.81 9.37 -8.95
N LYS A 337 -17.89 9.89 -9.76
CA LYS A 337 -16.63 10.44 -9.30
C LYS A 337 -16.73 11.96 -9.24
N LEU A 338 -16.26 12.56 -8.16
CA LEU A 338 -16.04 13.99 -8.07
C LEU A 338 -14.63 14.23 -7.51
N HIS A 339 -13.87 15.10 -8.19
CA HIS A 339 -12.51 15.42 -7.81
C HIS A 339 -12.43 16.87 -7.30
N MET A 340 -11.82 17.07 -6.13
CA MET A 340 -11.61 18.38 -5.52
C MET A 340 -10.15 18.81 -5.72
N GLN A 341 -9.95 20.00 -6.26
CA GLN A 341 -8.65 20.57 -6.61
C GLN A 341 -8.28 21.74 -5.71
N GLN A 342 -9.28 22.56 -5.32
CA GLN A 342 -9.08 23.80 -4.58
C GLN A 342 -8.54 23.52 -3.17
N PRO A 343 -7.31 23.95 -2.85
CA PRO A 343 -6.77 23.82 -1.52
C PRO A 343 -7.50 24.72 -0.53
N VAL A 344 -7.69 24.18 0.67
CA VAL A 344 -8.39 24.85 1.78
C VAL A 344 -7.38 25.40 2.79
N ARG A 345 -6.22 24.74 2.92
CA ARG A 345 -5.19 25.07 3.92
C ARG A 345 -4.21 26.15 3.47
N TYR A 346 -4.02 26.31 2.17
CA TYR A 346 -3.08 27.24 1.53
C TYR A 346 -3.53 27.50 0.09
N GLN A 347 -2.97 28.50 -0.58
CA GLN A 347 -3.34 28.90 -1.93
C GLN A 347 -2.95 27.85 -2.98
N ALA A 348 -3.64 27.85 -4.12
CA ALA A 348 -3.18 27.10 -5.30
C ALA A 348 -1.77 27.58 -5.72
N ASN A 349 -0.98 26.68 -6.29
CA ASN A 349 0.43 26.93 -6.65
C ASN A 349 1.34 27.25 -5.45
N ASP A 350 1.01 26.71 -4.26
CA ASP A 350 1.86 26.80 -3.08
C ASP A 350 3.28 26.25 -3.36
N PRO A 351 4.34 27.07 -3.19
CA PRO A 351 5.71 26.68 -3.55
C PRO A 351 6.24 25.48 -2.76
N LEU A 352 5.85 25.36 -1.48
CA LEU A 352 6.23 24.21 -0.65
C LEU A 352 5.55 22.93 -1.14
N GLU A 353 4.26 22.98 -1.52
CA GLU A 353 3.56 21.81 -2.06
C GLU A 353 4.27 21.30 -3.32
N GLN A 354 4.52 22.19 -4.27
CA GLN A 354 5.20 21.85 -5.51
C GLN A 354 6.60 21.28 -5.24
N THR A 355 7.36 21.91 -4.34
CA THR A 355 8.70 21.43 -3.94
C THR A 355 8.66 20.00 -3.43
N ILE A 356 7.76 19.68 -2.50
CA ILE A 356 7.64 18.34 -1.92
C ILE A 356 7.17 17.33 -2.97
N PHE A 357 6.18 17.67 -3.79
CA PHE A 357 5.68 16.77 -4.82
C PHE A 357 6.71 16.47 -5.91
N ASN A 358 7.46 17.48 -6.34
CA ASN A 358 8.47 17.34 -7.39
C ASN A 358 9.72 16.61 -6.88
N CYS A 359 10.28 17.02 -5.73
CA CYS A 359 11.53 16.44 -5.23
C CYS A 359 11.40 14.98 -4.77
N PHE A 360 10.19 14.55 -4.39
CA PHE A 360 9.92 13.15 -4.00
C PHE A 360 9.17 12.35 -5.07
N LEU A 361 9.09 12.86 -6.31
CA LEU A 361 8.49 12.21 -7.47
C LEU A 361 7.05 11.72 -7.22
N LEU A 362 6.27 12.47 -6.45
CA LEU A 362 4.92 12.09 -6.03
C LEU A 362 3.86 12.32 -7.11
N GLN A 363 4.19 13.13 -8.13
CA GLN A 363 3.32 13.40 -9.26
C GLN A 363 3.31 12.22 -10.24
N LEU A 364 2.12 11.80 -10.69
CA LEU A 364 2.03 10.75 -11.71
C LEU A 364 2.45 11.33 -13.07
N SER A 365 3.40 10.67 -13.74
CA SER A 365 3.64 10.92 -15.16
C SER A 365 2.51 10.29 -15.97
N ALA A 366 1.65 11.09 -16.59
CA ALA A 366 0.68 10.61 -17.57
C ALA A 366 1.41 10.21 -18.85
N SER A 367 1.88 8.96 -18.93
CA SER A 367 2.47 8.41 -20.15
C SER A 367 1.47 7.47 -20.81
N HIS A 368 0.82 7.93 -21.89
CA HIS A 368 0.15 7.03 -22.82
C HIS A 368 1.23 6.31 -23.64
N SER A 369 1.60 5.12 -23.18
CA SER A 369 2.55 4.28 -23.92
C SER A 369 1.78 3.47 -24.95
N GLU A 370 1.97 3.79 -26.23
CA GLU A 370 1.55 2.92 -27.32
C GLU A 370 2.49 1.73 -27.41
N TYR A 371 1.93 0.52 -27.47
CA TYR A 371 2.68 -0.71 -27.64
C TYR A 371 2.31 -1.37 -28.96
N ASN A 372 3.32 -1.59 -29.80
CA ASN A 372 3.18 -2.37 -31.02
C ASN A 372 3.88 -3.73 -30.86
N ARG A 373 3.07 -4.79 -30.85
CA ARG A 373 3.51 -6.18 -30.69
C ARG A 373 4.44 -6.66 -31.82
N GLN A 374 4.38 -6.05 -33.00
CA GLN A 374 5.21 -6.41 -34.15
C GLN A 374 6.62 -5.79 -34.10
N LYS A 375 6.82 -4.78 -33.25
CA LYS A 375 8.11 -4.12 -33.09
C LYS A 375 8.89 -4.72 -31.90
N PRO A 376 10.23 -4.78 -31.97
CA PRO A 376 11.02 -5.29 -30.87
C PRO A 376 10.88 -4.39 -29.63
N THR A 377 10.99 -5.00 -28.46
CA THR A 377 11.13 -4.30 -27.18
C THR A 377 12.60 -4.32 -26.75
N GLN A 378 13.00 -3.27 -26.04
CA GLN A 378 14.34 -3.11 -25.48
C GLN A 378 14.30 -3.36 -23.99
N PHE A 379 15.32 -4.04 -23.47
CA PHE A 379 15.48 -4.28 -22.04
C PHE A 379 16.67 -3.46 -21.53
N GLN A 380 16.53 -2.88 -20.34
CA GLN A 380 17.62 -2.18 -19.66
C GLN A 380 17.58 -2.46 -18.15
N CYS A 381 18.76 -2.52 -17.53
CA CYS A 381 18.91 -2.70 -16.09
C CYS A 381 19.55 -1.46 -15.49
N PHE A 382 18.98 -1.01 -14.37
CA PHE A 382 19.41 0.18 -13.65
C PHE A 382 19.70 -0.17 -12.20
N THR A 383 20.84 0.27 -11.73
CA THR A 383 21.27 0.27 -10.34
C THR A 383 21.11 1.68 -9.77
N TYR A 384 21.32 1.81 -8.47
CA TYR A 384 21.24 3.09 -7.77
C TYR A 384 22.12 4.20 -8.38
N LYS A 385 23.25 3.85 -9.01
CA LYS A 385 24.18 4.81 -9.65
C LYS A 385 23.70 5.35 -10.99
N ASP A 386 22.87 4.62 -11.70
CA ASP A 386 22.49 4.96 -13.08
C ASP A 386 21.46 6.09 -13.14
N TRP A 387 20.68 6.25 -12.07
CA TRP A 387 19.52 7.14 -12.03
C TRP A 387 19.85 8.62 -12.10
N ILE A 388 21.04 9.04 -11.63
CA ILE A 388 21.46 10.44 -11.71
C ILE A 388 21.50 10.94 -13.16
N ASN A 389 21.77 10.05 -14.11
CA ASN A 389 21.84 10.36 -15.54
C ASN A 389 20.50 10.15 -16.27
N GLN A 390 19.48 9.61 -15.60
CA GLN A 390 18.17 9.30 -16.20
C GLN A 390 16.98 9.76 -15.32
N PRO A 391 16.92 11.04 -14.92
CA PRO A 391 15.88 11.53 -14.00
C PRO A 391 14.46 11.41 -14.59
N ALA A 392 14.30 11.60 -15.91
CA ALA A 392 13.01 11.46 -16.56
C ALA A 392 12.51 10.00 -16.55
N LEU A 393 13.39 9.02 -16.79
CA LEU A 393 13.03 7.62 -16.71
C LEU A 393 12.77 7.19 -15.27
N LEU A 394 13.55 7.70 -14.30
CA LEU A 394 13.31 7.47 -12.87
C LEU A 394 11.90 7.91 -12.48
N GLN A 395 11.46 9.11 -12.90
CA GLN A 395 10.11 9.59 -12.66
C GLN A 395 9.05 8.63 -13.23
N GLN A 396 9.23 8.16 -14.46
CA GLN A 396 8.30 7.21 -15.10
C GLN A 396 8.28 5.85 -14.39
N VAL A 397 9.45 5.31 -14.04
CA VAL A 397 9.59 4.05 -13.32
C VAL A 397 8.97 4.14 -11.93
N PHE A 398 9.29 5.18 -11.16
CA PHE A 398 8.73 5.35 -9.83
C PHE A 398 7.21 5.59 -9.90
N SER A 399 6.72 6.36 -10.87
CA SER A 399 5.30 6.50 -11.15
C SER A 399 4.64 5.14 -11.44
N LEU A 400 5.24 4.31 -12.30
CA LEU A 400 4.70 3.01 -12.67
C LEU A 400 4.74 1.97 -11.52
N LEU A 401 5.88 1.85 -10.83
CA LEU A 401 6.01 0.99 -9.65
C LEU A 401 5.01 1.36 -8.56
N SER A 402 4.74 2.66 -8.46
CA SER A 402 3.84 3.18 -7.46
C SER A 402 2.36 3.00 -7.84
N LEU A 403 2.02 2.79 -9.11
CA LEU A 403 0.69 2.33 -9.54
C LEU A 403 0.41 0.88 -9.13
N ALA A 404 1.41 0.00 -9.19
CA ALA A 404 1.21 -1.45 -9.01
C ALA A 404 1.12 -1.93 -7.55
N HIS A 405 1.34 -1.06 -6.55
CA HIS A 405 1.41 -1.45 -5.14
C HIS A 405 0.49 -0.60 -4.26
N TYR A 406 -0.19 -1.23 -3.29
CA TYR A 406 -1.18 -0.60 -2.41
C TYR A 406 -0.59 0.48 -1.50
N GLN A 407 0.70 0.41 -1.20
CA GLN A 407 1.43 1.40 -0.42
C GLN A 407 2.83 1.59 -1.02
N THR A 408 3.05 2.72 -1.69
CA THR A 408 4.39 3.18 -2.06
C THR A 408 4.70 4.44 -1.28
N GLN A 409 5.84 4.44 -0.60
CA GLN A 409 6.28 5.53 0.28
C GLN A 409 7.52 6.23 -0.30
N VAL A 410 7.87 7.40 0.22
CA VAL A 410 9.06 8.15 -0.23
C VAL A 410 10.34 7.36 0.05
N LYS A 411 10.37 6.57 1.14
CA LYS A 411 11.48 5.66 1.43
C LYS A 411 11.72 4.61 0.34
N ASP A 412 10.71 4.25 -0.46
CA ASP A 412 10.88 3.31 -1.57
C ASP A 412 11.72 3.96 -2.68
N LEU A 413 11.52 5.27 -2.94
CA LEU A 413 12.37 6.05 -3.84
C LEU A 413 13.79 6.12 -3.30
N ALA A 414 13.94 6.43 -2.00
CA ALA A 414 15.24 6.46 -1.35
C ALA A 414 15.96 5.11 -1.44
N ALA A 415 15.24 4.00 -1.26
CA ALA A 415 15.80 2.67 -1.44
C ALA A 415 16.29 2.42 -2.88
N VAL A 416 15.52 2.82 -3.91
CA VAL A 416 15.92 2.70 -5.32
C VAL A 416 17.19 3.51 -5.63
N LEU A 417 17.38 4.65 -4.97
CA LEU A 417 18.52 5.55 -5.17
C LEU A 417 19.74 5.25 -4.29
N ASP A 418 19.60 4.44 -3.23
CA ASP A 418 20.70 4.18 -2.30
C ASP A 418 21.08 2.71 -2.16
N ASN A 419 20.15 1.77 -2.33
CA ASN A 419 20.41 0.37 -2.04
C ASN A 419 21.12 -0.32 -3.22
N PRO A 420 22.40 -0.73 -3.09
CA PRO A 420 23.14 -1.35 -4.18
C PRO A 420 22.67 -2.78 -4.51
N GLN A 421 21.89 -3.40 -3.62
CA GLN A 421 21.28 -4.72 -3.88
C GLN A 421 19.96 -4.61 -4.65
N LEU A 422 19.44 -3.40 -4.88
CA LEU A 422 18.29 -3.20 -5.75
C LEU A 422 18.72 -2.98 -7.19
N THR A 423 17.96 -3.59 -8.10
CA THR A 423 18.10 -3.39 -9.53
C THR A 423 16.71 -3.24 -10.13
N VAL A 424 16.51 -2.19 -10.92
CA VAL A 424 15.29 -2.03 -11.71
C VAL A 424 15.54 -2.57 -13.11
N VAL A 425 14.68 -3.47 -13.56
CA VAL A 425 14.68 -3.97 -14.93
C VAL A 425 13.51 -3.35 -15.66
N THR A 426 13.76 -2.70 -16.79
CA THR A 426 12.74 -2.03 -17.60
C THR A 426 12.55 -2.74 -18.93
N LEU A 427 11.32 -2.68 -19.45
CA LEU A 427 10.95 -3.07 -20.79
C LEU A 427 10.41 -1.84 -21.51
N GLN A 428 11.06 -1.45 -22.59
CA GLN A 428 10.80 -0.20 -23.30
C GLN A 428 10.59 -0.44 -24.79
N GLN A 429 9.88 0.47 -25.47
CA GLN A 429 9.78 0.50 -26.93
C GLN A 429 9.74 1.95 -27.39
N ASN A 430 10.61 2.33 -28.33
CA ASN A 430 10.75 3.72 -28.80
C ASN A 430 10.87 4.74 -27.65
N ASN A 431 11.70 4.43 -26.65
CA ASN A 431 11.89 5.22 -25.41
C ASN A 431 10.65 5.36 -24.50
N ASN A 432 9.58 4.63 -24.76
CA ASN A 432 8.42 4.56 -23.86
C ASN A 432 8.54 3.38 -22.90
N LEU A 433 8.35 3.65 -21.60
CA LEU A 433 8.34 2.63 -20.57
C LEU A 433 7.03 1.81 -20.61
N LEU A 434 7.15 0.54 -21.00
CA LEU A 434 6.00 -0.39 -21.09
C LEU A 434 5.78 -1.16 -19.78
N ALA A 435 6.86 -1.61 -19.16
CA ALA A 435 6.85 -2.36 -17.91
C ALA A 435 8.16 -2.17 -17.14
N CYS A 436 8.12 -2.36 -15.82
CA CYS A 436 9.32 -2.42 -14.99
C CYS A 436 9.16 -3.41 -13.85
N ALA A 437 10.29 -3.87 -13.32
CA ALA A 437 10.37 -4.74 -12.16
C ALA A 437 11.50 -4.28 -11.25
N LEU A 438 11.22 -4.27 -9.94
CA LEU A 438 12.22 -4.04 -8.91
C LEU A 438 12.68 -5.40 -8.37
N VAL A 439 13.97 -5.69 -8.53
CA VAL A 439 14.60 -6.95 -8.11
C VAL A 439 15.58 -6.65 -6.99
N SER A 440 15.50 -7.41 -5.90
CA SER A 440 16.47 -7.40 -4.81
C SER A 440 17.40 -8.59 -4.94
N LYS A 441 18.70 -8.34 -4.90
CA LYS A 441 19.73 -9.36 -4.72
C LYS A 441 19.83 -9.68 -3.23
N GLU A 442 19.81 -10.95 -2.89
CA GLU A 442 19.71 -11.48 -1.53
C GLU A 442 20.55 -12.75 -1.39
N GLY A 443 20.64 -13.27 -0.16
CA GLY A 443 21.51 -14.40 0.18
C GLY A 443 22.98 -14.02 0.32
N GLU A 444 23.89 -14.95 -0.02
CA GLU A 444 25.34 -14.84 0.23
C GLU A 444 25.68 -14.54 1.70
N ILE A 445 24.84 -15.04 2.61
CA ILE A 445 24.99 -14.88 4.05
C ILE A 445 26.03 -15.89 4.56
N PRO A 446 27.02 -15.50 5.38
CA PRO A 446 27.97 -16.44 5.97
C PRO A 446 27.29 -17.58 6.73
N ALA A 447 27.80 -18.81 6.60
CA ALA A 447 27.22 -20.02 7.20
C ALA A 447 26.92 -19.89 8.70
N GLN A 448 27.80 -19.24 9.46
CA GLN A 448 27.59 -18.99 10.90
C GLN A 448 26.34 -18.12 11.14
N LEU A 449 26.14 -17.07 10.36
CA LEU A 449 24.96 -16.20 10.46
C LEU A 449 23.70 -16.91 9.95
N ALA A 450 23.81 -17.71 8.89
CA ALA A 450 22.70 -18.54 8.39
C ALA A 450 22.19 -19.52 9.47
N ALA A 451 23.11 -20.16 10.20
CA ALA A 451 22.78 -21.03 11.34
C ALA A 451 22.10 -20.26 12.48
N GLN A 452 22.55 -19.04 12.80
CA GLN A 452 21.91 -18.18 13.81
C GLN A 452 20.50 -17.74 13.39
N ILE A 453 20.28 -17.44 12.11
CA ILE A 453 18.95 -17.12 11.57
C ILE A 453 18.02 -18.32 11.71
N TYR A 454 18.48 -19.52 11.35
CA TYR A 454 17.73 -20.76 11.52
C TYR A 454 17.29 -20.99 12.98
N ARG A 455 18.17 -20.68 13.94
CA ARG A 455 17.87 -20.78 15.39
C ARG A 455 17.08 -19.60 15.97
N SER A 456 16.71 -18.62 15.14
CA SER A 456 16.07 -17.36 15.57
C SER A 456 16.92 -16.53 16.56
N GLU A 457 18.23 -16.75 16.60
CA GLU A 457 19.18 -15.98 17.43
C GLU A 457 19.50 -14.61 16.80
N ARG A 458 19.35 -14.51 15.47
CA ARG A 458 19.66 -13.31 14.70
C ARG A 458 18.62 -13.07 13.60
N ARG A 459 18.26 -11.81 13.40
CA ARG A 459 17.50 -11.34 12.24
C ARG A 459 18.32 -10.27 11.53
N LEU A 460 18.61 -10.49 10.25
CA LEU A 460 19.35 -9.54 9.44
C LEU A 460 18.40 -8.52 8.83
N GLN A 461 18.93 -7.34 8.56
CA GLN A 461 18.21 -6.33 7.81
C GLN A 461 18.32 -6.63 6.30
N GLY A 462 17.21 -6.55 5.57
CA GLY A 462 17.14 -7.01 4.17
C GLY A 462 17.02 -8.53 4.07
N HIS A 463 17.40 -9.12 2.93
CA HIS A 463 17.47 -10.58 2.73
C HIS A 463 16.18 -11.33 3.12
N LEU A 464 15.00 -10.78 2.80
CA LEU A 464 13.72 -11.37 3.17
C LEU A 464 13.60 -12.82 2.69
N LEU A 465 13.87 -13.09 1.41
CA LEU A 465 13.81 -14.42 0.82
C LEU A 465 14.78 -15.37 1.55
N ALA A 466 16.06 -15.00 1.63
CA ALA A 466 17.09 -15.85 2.23
C ALA A 466 16.76 -16.21 3.69
N GLN A 467 16.31 -15.23 4.49
CA GLN A 467 15.92 -15.46 5.88
C GLN A 467 14.67 -16.34 6.00
N ASN A 468 13.70 -16.20 5.08
CA ASN A 468 12.52 -17.06 5.08
C ASN A 468 12.89 -18.51 4.73
N LEU A 469 13.81 -18.74 3.80
CA LEU A 469 14.29 -20.08 3.46
C LEU A 469 15.06 -20.71 4.64
N ALA A 470 15.95 -19.95 5.28
CA ALA A 470 16.69 -20.43 6.44
C ALA A 470 15.78 -20.74 7.63
N PHE A 471 14.95 -19.78 8.05
CA PHE A 471 14.17 -19.91 9.29
C PHE A 471 12.89 -20.73 9.09
N HIS A 472 12.06 -20.40 8.11
CA HIS A 472 10.73 -21.02 8.00
C HIS A 472 10.72 -22.34 7.23
N LEU A 473 11.66 -22.55 6.31
CA LEU A 473 11.78 -23.82 5.59
C LEU A 473 12.84 -24.73 6.21
N ALA A 474 13.51 -24.30 7.29
CA ALA A 474 14.58 -25.03 7.95
C ALA A 474 15.76 -25.40 7.01
N ARG A 475 16.11 -24.47 6.10
CA ARG A 475 17.16 -24.65 5.09
C ARG A 475 18.22 -23.55 5.17
N PRO A 476 19.05 -23.49 6.22
CA PRO A 476 20.08 -22.45 6.36
C PRO A 476 21.04 -22.39 5.17
N GLU A 477 21.34 -23.53 4.53
CA GLU A 477 22.21 -23.64 3.36
C GLU A 477 21.74 -22.79 2.17
N LEU A 478 20.43 -22.52 2.07
CA LEU A 478 19.87 -21.70 1.00
C LEU A 478 20.12 -20.21 1.21
N ALA A 479 20.33 -19.76 2.45
CA ALA A 479 20.67 -18.37 2.73
C ALA A 479 22.12 -18.02 2.34
N GLU A 480 22.98 -19.02 2.22
CA GLU A 480 24.36 -18.88 1.74
C GLU A 480 24.43 -18.73 0.22
N GLN A 481 23.39 -19.16 -0.49
CA GLN A 481 23.32 -19.08 -1.95
C GLN A 481 23.03 -17.66 -2.44
N ARG A 482 23.39 -17.36 -3.70
CA ARG A 482 22.97 -16.13 -4.38
C ARG A 482 21.51 -16.23 -4.82
N LEU A 483 20.65 -15.35 -4.31
CA LEU A 483 19.21 -15.38 -4.55
C LEU A 483 18.73 -14.03 -5.08
N TRP A 484 17.77 -14.04 -6.01
CA TRP A 484 17.12 -12.81 -6.45
C TRP A 484 15.63 -12.83 -6.13
N ARG A 485 15.12 -11.80 -5.47
CA ARG A 485 13.69 -11.64 -5.22
C ARG A 485 13.12 -10.56 -6.11
N VAL A 486 12.13 -10.90 -6.94
CA VAL A 486 11.31 -9.88 -7.61
C VAL A 486 10.40 -9.26 -6.56
N MET A 487 10.72 -8.03 -6.14
CA MET A 487 9.99 -7.30 -5.11
C MET A 487 8.69 -6.73 -5.65
N ARG A 488 8.74 -6.15 -6.86
CA ARG A 488 7.61 -5.54 -7.54
C ARG A 488 7.73 -5.78 -9.03
N ILE A 489 6.60 -5.93 -9.69
CA ILE A 489 6.49 -5.94 -11.15
C ILE A 489 5.26 -5.13 -11.53
N ALA A 490 5.43 -4.25 -12.52
CA ALA A 490 4.41 -3.31 -12.95
C ALA A 490 4.39 -3.23 -14.48
N VAL A 491 3.19 -3.31 -15.05
CA VAL A 491 2.93 -3.09 -16.47
C VAL A 491 1.98 -1.90 -16.56
N GLN A 492 2.18 -1.02 -17.55
CA GLN A 492 1.30 0.12 -17.79
C GLN A 492 -0.17 -0.35 -17.81
N PRO A 493 -1.11 0.32 -17.10
CA PRO A 493 -2.48 -0.17 -16.92
C PRO A 493 -3.19 -0.52 -18.23
N GLY A 494 -3.07 0.32 -19.26
CA GLY A 494 -3.67 0.08 -20.58
C GLY A 494 -3.02 -1.05 -21.39
N LEU A 495 -1.86 -1.55 -20.95
CA LEU A 495 -1.10 -2.61 -21.62
C LEU A 495 -1.10 -3.93 -20.84
N GLN A 496 -1.87 -4.04 -19.75
CA GLN A 496 -1.99 -5.28 -19.00
C GLN A 496 -2.58 -6.40 -19.88
N ARG A 497 -2.31 -7.66 -19.50
CA ARG A 497 -2.75 -8.86 -20.25
C ARG A 497 -2.19 -8.97 -21.69
N SER A 498 -1.22 -8.15 -22.09
CA SER A 498 -0.55 -8.21 -23.41
C SER A 498 0.72 -9.10 -23.45
N GLY A 499 1.08 -9.74 -22.33
CA GLY A 499 2.27 -10.60 -22.21
C GLY A 499 3.56 -9.90 -21.79
N LEU A 500 3.58 -8.56 -21.69
CA LEU A 500 4.78 -7.78 -21.33
C LEU A 500 5.39 -8.17 -19.97
N GLY A 501 4.54 -8.41 -18.96
CA GLY A 501 5.03 -8.87 -17.64
C GLY A 501 5.74 -10.22 -17.70
N MET A 502 5.24 -11.15 -18.53
CA MET A 502 5.89 -12.44 -18.75
C MET A 502 7.23 -12.28 -19.48
N GLN A 503 7.26 -11.43 -20.51
CA GLN A 503 8.49 -11.11 -21.24
C GLN A 503 9.57 -10.54 -20.31
N LEU A 504 9.18 -9.67 -19.39
CA LEU A 504 10.08 -9.09 -18.39
C LEU A 504 10.62 -10.15 -17.42
N LEU A 505 9.78 -11.06 -16.91
CA LEU A 505 10.22 -12.17 -16.05
C LEU A 505 11.17 -13.14 -16.77
N LEU A 506 10.90 -13.47 -18.03
CA LEU A 506 11.80 -14.28 -18.85
C LEU A 506 13.18 -13.61 -19.00
N ARG A 507 13.20 -12.28 -19.20
CA ARG A 507 14.47 -11.55 -19.29
C ARG A 507 15.22 -11.52 -17.96
N ILE A 508 14.52 -11.31 -16.84
CA ILE A 508 15.11 -11.41 -15.49
C ILE A 508 15.71 -12.80 -15.27
N ARG A 509 15.01 -13.86 -15.66
CA ARG A 509 15.52 -15.23 -15.56
C ARG A 509 16.80 -15.43 -16.37
N GLN A 510 16.86 -14.93 -17.61
CA GLN A 510 18.08 -15.01 -18.43
C GLN A 510 19.26 -14.28 -17.77
N LEU A 511 19.03 -13.09 -17.21
CA LEU A 511 20.05 -12.35 -16.48
C LEU A 511 20.51 -13.10 -15.22
N ALA A 512 19.57 -13.72 -14.51
CA ALA A 512 19.85 -14.52 -13.33
C ALA A 512 20.71 -15.76 -13.67
N GLN A 513 20.44 -16.41 -14.81
CA GLN A 513 21.26 -17.52 -15.32
C GLN A 513 22.69 -17.07 -15.61
N GLN A 514 22.86 -15.92 -16.26
CA GLN A 514 24.18 -15.35 -16.58
C GLN A 514 24.99 -14.98 -15.33
N GLN A 515 24.32 -14.63 -14.22
CA GLN A 515 24.97 -14.27 -12.95
C GLN A 515 25.03 -15.43 -11.94
N GLU A 516 24.76 -16.65 -12.41
CA GLU A 516 24.78 -17.88 -11.60
C GLU A 516 23.90 -17.82 -10.33
N VAL A 517 22.77 -17.11 -10.42
CA VAL A 517 21.81 -17.04 -9.32
C VAL A 517 21.21 -18.42 -9.08
N PHE A 518 21.16 -18.83 -7.81
CA PHE A 518 20.66 -20.15 -7.41
C PHE A 518 19.17 -20.29 -7.69
N CYS A 519 18.36 -19.39 -7.13
CA CYS A 519 16.92 -19.33 -7.31
C CYS A 519 16.43 -17.88 -7.47
N LEU A 520 15.36 -17.73 -8.23
CA LEU A 520 14.49 -16.57 -8.17
C LEU A 520 13.39 -16.79 -7.13
N GLY A 521 12.94 -15.73 -6.47
CA GLY A 521 11.78 -15.78 -5.59
C GLY A 521 10.90 -14.55 -5.69
N THR A 522 9.72 -14.64 -5.10
CA THR A 522 8.77 -13.53 -4.95
C THR A 522 7.95 -13.73 -3.68
N SER A 523 7.47 -12.64 -3.08
CA SER A 523 6.62 -12.64 -1.90
C SER A 523 5.54 -11.59 -2.08
N TYR A 524 4.26 -11.98 -2.07
CA TYR A 524 3.14 -11.08 -2.36
C TYR A 524 1.86 -11.51 -1.63
N GLY A 525 0.86 -10.62 -1.57
CA GLY A 525 -0.47 -10.93 -1.01
C GLY A 525 -1.26 -11.85 -1.95
N LEU A 526 -1.69 -13.00 -1.45
CA LEU A 526 -2.26 -14.08 -2.24
C LEU A 526 -3.62 -13.67 -2.84
N THR A 527 -3.68 -13.68 -4.18
CA THR A 527 -4.91 -13.65 -4.97
C THR A 527 -4.85 -14.69 -6.08
N ALA A 528 -6.01 -15.13 -6.59
CA ALA A 528 -6.07 -16.12 -7.68
C ALA A 528 -5.36 -15.62 -8.96
N GLU A 529 -5.55 -14.35 -9.31
CA GLU A 529 -4.92 -13.73 -10.49
C GLU A 529 -3.39 -13.73 -10.39
N LEU A 530 -2.85 -13.32 -9.23
CA LEU A 530 -1.40 -13.27 -9.02
C LEU A 530 -0.81 -14.68 -8.94
N LEU A 531 -1.47 -15.62 -8.26
CA LEU A 531 -1.06 -17.02 -8.23
C LEU A 531 -0.93 -17.59 -9.65
N GLN A 532 -1.94 -17.38 -10.49
CA GLN A 532 -1.90 -17.85 -11.87
C GLN A 532 -0.79 -17.16 -12.69
N PHE A 533 -0.58 -15.85 -12.50
CA PHE A 533 0.48 -15.10 -13.18
C PHE A 533 1.87 -15.68 -12.87
N TRP A 534 2.20 -15.87 -11.58
CA TRP A 534 3.50 -16.38 -11.16
C TRP A 534 3.68 -17.86 -11.50
N HIS A 535 2.62 -18.67 -11.36
CA HIS A 535 2.66 -20.07 -11.76
C HIS A 535 2.96 -20.24 -13.26
N ARG A 536 2.32 -19.45 -14.13
CA ARG A 536 2.61 -19.43 -15.57
C ARG A 536 4.05 -18.99 -15.87
N ALA A 537 4.64 -18.16 -15.02
CA ALA A 537 6.04 -17.77 -15.13
C ALA A 537 7.02 -18.86 -14.64
N GLY A 538 6.50 -19.98 -14.14
CA GLY A 538 7.27 -21.12 -13.65
C GLY A 538 7.77 -20.96 -12.22
N TYR A 539 7.09 -20.16 -11.41
CA TYR A 539 7.31 -20.08 -9.96
C TYR A 539 6.37 -21.07 -9.25
N GLN A 540 6.85 -21.65 -8.15
CA GLN A 540 6.14 -22.64 -7.34
C GLN A 540 5.99 -22.15 -5.91
N PRO A 541 4.82 -22.36 -5.27
CA PRO A 541 4.59 -21.95 -3.91
C PRO A 541 5.39 -22.81 -2.93
N VAL A 542 6.06 -22.18 -1.96
CA VAL A 542 6.86 -22.90 -0.95
C VAL A 542 6.53 -22.48 0.47
N ARG A 543 5.75 -21.41 0.67
CA ARG A 543 5.28 -21.00 1.99
C ARG A 543 4.10 -20.04 1.89
N LEU A 544 3.14 -20.22 2.80
CA LEU A 544 2.07 -19.27 3.10
C LEU A 544 2.29 -18.68 4.50
N GLY A 545 2.18 -17.37 4.64
CA GLY A 545 2.31 -16.67 5.93
C GLY A 545 1.13 -16.97 6.84
N SER A 546 1.36 -17.09 8.15
CA SER A 546 0.35 -17.51 9.15
C SER A 546 -0.71 -16.47 9.48
N SER A 547 -0.49 -15.21 9.13
CA SER A 547 -1.44 -14.11 9.35
C SER A 547 -1.61 -13.30 8.06
N THR A 548 -2.80 -12.70 7.92
CA THR A 548 -3.06 -11.76 6.84
C THR A 548 -2.37 -10.43 7.10
N ASP A 549 -1.91 -9.78 6.04
CA ASP A 549 -1.43 -8.40 6.13
C ASP A 549 -2.59 -7.46 6.54
N LYS A 550 -2.30 -6.47 7.39
CA LYS A 550 -3.34 -5.58 7.96
C LYS A 550 -3.97 -4.66 6.93
N ALA A 551 -3.25 -4.33 5.86
CA ALA A 551 -3.68 -3.37 4.85
C ALA A 551 -4.43 -4.05 3.69
N SER A 552 -4.00 -5.25 3.29
CA SER A 552 -4.63 -6.01 2.19
C SER A 552 -5.65 -7.05 2.66
N SER A 553 -5.56 -7.52 3.91
CA SER A 553 -6.27 -8.71 4.41
C SER A 553 -5.97 -9.99 3.61
N GLU A 554 -4.85 -10.02 2.90
CA GLU A 554 -4.38 -11.18 2.11
C GLU A 554 -3.26 -11.91 2.88
N TYR A 555 -3.18 -13.24 2.74
CA TYR A 555 -2.04 -14.02 3.25
C TYR A 555 -0.82 -13.82 2.35
N SER A 556 0.38 -13.69 2.92
CA SER A 556 1.59 -13.57 2.09
C SER A 556 2.05 -14.93 1.57
N LEU A 557 2.12 -15.09 0.25
CA LEU A 557 2.64 -16.29 -0.40
C LEU A 557 4.08 -16.05 -0.88
N LEU A 558 4.99 -16.95 -0.51
CA LEU A 558 6.35 -17.04 -1.02
C LEU A 558 6.39 -18.08 -2.14
N MET A 559 6.93 -17.69 -3.29
CA MET A 559 7.14 -18.61 -4.42
C MET A 559 8.59 -18.58 -4.90
N LEU A 560 9.07 -19.70 -5.42
CA LEU A 560 10.42 -19.91 -5.93
C LEU A 560 10.43 -20.38 -7.38
N GLN A 561 11.48 -20.05 -8.10
CA GLN A 561 11.79 -20.61 -9.40
C GLN A 561 13.28 -20.99 -9.44
N ALA A 562 13.56 -22.23 -9.82
CA ALA A 562 14.92 -22.71 -10.02
C ALA A 562 15.62 -21.99 -11.19
N VAL A 563 16.89 -21.65 -10.99
CA VAL A 563 17.74 -21.01 -12.01
C VAL A 563 19.02 -21.82 -12.23
N LYS A 564 19.98 -21.75 -11.30
CA LYS A 564 21.16 -22.65 -11.25
C LYS A 564 20.87 -23.90 -10.42
N SER A 565 19.96 -23.80 -9.45
CA SER A 565 19.50 -24.95 -8.69
C SER A 565 18.78 -25.97 -9.57
N ASP A 566 18.76 -27.22 -9.11
CA ASP A 566 17.94 -28.23 -9.75
C ASP A 566 16.45 -27.91 -9.49
N LYS A 567 15.64 -28.02 -10.54
CA LYS A 567 14.20 -27.92 -10.46
C LYS A 567 13.64 -28.91 -9.41
N GLN A 568 14.23 -30.10 -9.30
CA GLN A 568 13.82 -31.10 -8.31
C GLN A 568 13.88 -30.58 -6.87
N HIS A 569 14.83 -29.70 -6.56
CA HIS A 569 14.97 -29.12 -5.23
C HIS A 569 13.80 -28.19 -4.89
N VAL A 570 13.32 -27.41 -5.86
CA VAL A 570 12.15 -26.53 -5.69
C VAL A 570 10.86 -27.34 -5.69
N ASP A 571 10.75 -28.35 -6.57
CA ASP A 571 9.61 -29.28 -6.61
C ASP A 571 9.42 -29.97 -5.25
N PHE A 572 10.51 -30.43 -4.63
CA PHE A 572 10.46 -31.03 -3.29
C PHE A 572 9.92 -30.08 -2.22
N MET A 573 10.40 -28.83 -2.20
CA MET A 573 9.90 -27.81 -1.25
C MET A 573 8.42 -27.49 -1.50
N GLN A 574 7.98 -27.46 -2.76
CA GLN A 574 6.57 -27.23 -3.09
C GLN A 574 5.69 -28.39 -2.62
N GLN A 575 6.12 -29.64 -2.80
CA GLN A 575 5.40 -30.81 -2.30
C GLN A 575 5.28 -30.78 -0.77
N GLN A 576 6.37 -30.50 -0.05
CA GLN A 576 6.34 -30.34 1.40
C GLN A 576 5.41 -29.21 1.86
N PHE A 577 5.39 -28.10 1.12
CA PHE A 577 4.48 -26.99 1.39
C PHE A 577 3.02 -27.41 1.19
N ALA A 578 2.68 -28.04 0.07
CA ALA A 578 1.31 -28.43 -0.25
C ALA A 578 0.74 -29.43 0.76
N ALA A 579 1.57 -30.40 1.13
CA ALA A 579 1.37 -31.38 2.20
C ALA A 579 1.05 -30.72 3.55
N LEU A 580 1.96 -29.86 4.01
CA LEU A 580 1.84 -29.18 5.29
C LEU A 580 0.66 -28.22 5.33
N LEU A 581 0.39 -27.52 4.22
CA LEU A 581 -0.77 -26.64 4.11
C LEU A 581 -2.06 -27.45 4.25
N TYR A 582 -2.20 -28.56 3.52
CA TYR A 582 -3.36 -29.45 3.62
C TYR A 582 -3.64 -29.87 5.08
N GLN A 583 -2.61 -30.29 5.80
CA GLN A 583 -2.72 -30.70 7.20
C GLN A 583 -3.13 -29.54 8.14
N ASN A 584 -2.81 -28.30 7.78
CA ASN A 584 -3.02 -27.12 8.63
C ASN A 584 -4.07 -26.12 8.10
N LEU A 585 -4.89 -26.48 7.11
CA LEU A 585 -5.86 -25.56 6.48
C LEU A 585 -6.80 -24.86 7.46
N GLN A 586 -7.13 -25.50 8.59
CA GLN A 586 -7.98 -24.92 9.64
C GLN A 586 -7.35 -23.70 10.33
N THR A 587 -6.03 -23.54 10.26
CA THR A 587 -5.33 -22.35 10.78
C THR A 587 -5.44 -21.14 9.83
N TYR A 588 -6.01 -21.33 8.64
CA TYR A 588 -6.20 -20.30 7.61
C TYR A 588 -7.69 -20.04 7.34
N PRO A 589 -8.46 -19.52 8.32
CA PRO A 589 -9.92 -19.38 8.19
C PRO A 589 -10.35 -18.41 7.07
N LEU A 590 -9.49 -17.45 6.72
CA LEU A 590 -9.74 -16.44 5.68
C LEU A 590 -9.26 -16.87 4.29
N LEU A 591 -8.65 -18.05 4.15
CA LEU A 591 -8.15 -18.52 2.86
C LEU A 591 -9.34 -18.99 2.02
N ASP A 592 -9.49 -18.41 0.83
CA ASP A 592 -10.52 -18.83 -0.09
C ASP A 592 -10.37 -20.31 -0.47
N THR A 593 -11.50 -21.01 -0.57
CA THR A 593 -11.52 -22.46 -0.80
C THR A 593 -10.92 -22.86 -2.15
N GLU A 594 -11.10 -22.06 -3.20
CA GLU A 594 -10.48 -22.35 -4.51
C GLU A 594 -8.96 -22.21 -4.45
N LEU A 595 -8.48 -21.22 -3.71
CA LEU A 595 -7.04 -21.06 -3.45
C LEU A 595 -6.49 -22.20 -2.60
N ALA A 596 -7.23 -22.65 -1.59
CA ALA A 596 -6.84 -23.81 -0.78
C ALA A 596 -6.70 -25.07 -1.67
N ILE A 597 -7.65 -25.32 -2.57
CA ILE A 597 -7.60 -26.44 -3.53
C ILE A 597 -6.39 -26.37 -4.46
N SER A 598 -6.00 -25.15 -4.84
CA SER A 598 -4.90 -24.88 -5.78
C SER A 598 -3.51 -24.97 -5.13
N LEU A 599 -3.42 -24.78 -3.81
CA LEU A 599 -2.15 -24.72 -3.07
C LEU A 599 -1.88 -25.98 -2.24
N ALA A 600 -2.93 -26.66 -1.78
CA ALA A 600 -2.83 -27.79 -0.87
C ALA A 600 -3.00 -29.13 -1.63
N GLU A 601 -2.18 -30.11 -1.25
CA GLU A 601 -2.26 -31.46 -1.76
C GLU A 601 -2.28 -32.46 -0.60
N PRO A 602 -3.20 -33.44 -0.63
CA PRO A 602 -3.25 -34.48 0.39
C PRO A 602 -2.11 -35.49 0.23
N ASP A 603 -1.45 -35.80 1.35
CA ASP A 603 -0.38 -36.80 1.40
C ASP A 603 -0.95 -38.21 1.63
N ASN A 604 -0.17 -39.23 1.28
CA ASN A 604 -0.43 -40.62 1.66
C ASN A 604 -1.83 -41.12 1.29
N LEU A 605 -2.22 -40.94 0.02
CA LEU A 605 -3.51 -41.40 -0.51
C LEU A 605 -3.63 -42.92 -0.46
N THR A 606 -4.35 -43.45 0.54
CA THR A 606 -4.67 -44.88 0.66
C THR A 606 -6.04 -45.20 0.07
N ALA A 607 -6.11 -46.24 -0.77
CA ALA A 607 -7.37 -46.75 -1.30
C ALA A 607 -8.36 -47.13 -0.18
N LEU A 608 -9.66 -46.99 -0.48
CA LEU A 608 -10.73 -47.42 0.41
C LEU A 608 -10.92 -48.93 0.31
N THR A 609 -11.16 -49.60 1.44
CA THR A 609 -11.51 -51.03 1.46
C THR A 609 -12.94 -51.26 0.98
N ALA A 610 -13.28 -52.49 0.59
CA ALA A 610 -14.64 -52.83 0.17
C ALA A 610 -15.70 -52.50 1.22
N ALA A 611 -15.40 -52.72 2.52
CA ALA A 611 -16.31 -52.38 3.62
C ALA A 611 -16.47 -50.87 3.81
N GLU A 612 -15.45 -50.07 3.53
CA GLU A 612 -15.53 -48.60 3.58
C GLU A 612 -16.32 -48.05 2.39
N ILE A 613 -16.14 -48.63 1.20
CA ILE A 613 -16.93 -48.29 0.01
C ILE A 613 -18.41 -48.61 0.25
N ASP A 614 -18.73 -49.75 0.85
CA ASP A 614 -20.11 -50.11 1.19
C ASP A 614 -20.76 -49.11 2.17
N GLN A 615 -20.01 -48.62 3.16
CA GLN A 615 -20.51 -47.56 4.05
C GLN A 615 -20.82 -46.25 3.31
N LEU A 616 -19.98 -45.84 2.36
CA LEU A 616 -20.25 -44.69 1.51
C LEU A 616 -21.46 -44.93 0.60
N ARG A 617 -21.65 -46.16 0.12
CA ARG A 617 -22.83 -46.57 -0.65
C ARG A 617 -24.11 -46.46 0.19
N LEU A 618 -24.12 -46.94 1.43
CA LEU A 618 -25.25 -46.79 2.35
C LEU A 618 -25.57 -45.32 2.64
N PHE A 619 -24.56 -44.46 2.80
CA PHE A 619 -24.77 -43.02 2.92
C PHE A 619 -25.40 -42.42 1.65
N SER A 620 -24.93 -42.84 0.47
CA SER A 620 -25.47 -42.39 -0.82
C SER A 620 -26.96 -42.76 -1.03
N LEU A 621 -27.43 -43.80 -0.34
CA LEU A 621 -28.83 -44.25 -0.31
C LEU A 621 -29.65 -43.61 0.83
N GLY A 622 -29.05 -42.76 1.67
CA GLY A 622 -29.70 -42.16 2.84
C GLY A 622 -29.88 -43.12 4.02
N GLN A 623 -29.25 -44.30 3.98
CA GLN A 623 -29.36 -45.36 4.99
C GLN A 623 -28.28 -45.26 6.08
N ARG A 624 -27.32 -44.35 5.92
CA ARG A 624 -26.27 -44.08 6.91
C ARG A 624 -26.10 -42.56 7.08
N PRO A 625 -26.04 -42.04 8.32
CA PRO A 625 -25.85 -40.61 8.56
C PRO A 625 -24.42 -40.15 8.25
N TYR A 626 -24.29 -38.86 7.92
CA TYR A 626 -23.02 -38.21 7.56
C TYR A 626 -21.94 -38.36 8.63
N GLU A 627 -22.32 -38.25 9.90
CA GLU A 627 -21.41 -38.30 11.05
C GLU A 627 -20.62 -39.62 11.10
N LEU A 628 -21.22 -40.71 10.61
CA LEU A 628 -20.57 -42.02 10.58
C LEU A 628 -19.66 -42.23 9.36
N VAL A 629 -19.74 -41.36 8.34
CA VAL A 629 -19.00 -41.51 7.08
C VAL A 629 -18.12 -40.32 6.73
N GLN A 630 -18.14 -39.23 7.51
CA GLN A 630 -17.38 -38.00 7.21
C GLN A 630 -15.90 -38.27 6.92
N HIS A 631 -15.25 -39.13 7.71
CA HIS A 631 -13.86 -39.50 7.52
C HIS A 631 -13.61 -40.31 6.23
N LEU A 632 -14.55 -41.19 5.86
CA LEU A 632 -14.51 -41.93 4.59
C LEU A 632 -14.75 -41.01 3.40
N LEU A 633 -15.65 -40.03 3.56
CA LEU A 633 -15.95 -39.03 2.55
C LEU A 633 -14.75 -38.13 2.27
N LEU A 634 -13.99 -37.76 3.31
CA LEU A 634 -12.72 -37.05 3.17
C LEU A 634 -11.70 -37.88 2.38
N ARG A 635 -11.52 -39.16 2.73
CA ARG A 635 -10.61 -40.06 2.00
C ARG A 635 -11.02 -40.24 0.54
N TRP A 636 -12.31 -40.47 0.30
CA TRP A 636 -12.89 -40.56 -1.03
C TRP A 636 -12.63 -39.27 -1.83
N PHE A 637 -12.92 -38.10 -1.23
CA PHE A 637 -12.69 -36.82 -1.88
C PHE A 637 -11.23 -36.63 -2.24
N ASN A 638 -10.30 -36.96 -1.35
CA ASN A 638 -8.87 -36.85 -1.62
C ASN A 638 -8.41 -37.74 -2.78
N LEU A 639 -8.98 -38.94 -2.92
CA LEU A 639 -8.68 -39.86 -4.03
C LEU A 639 -9.26 -39.39 -5.37
N HIS A 640 -10.45 -38.80 -5.35
CA HIS A 640 -11.21 -38.49 -6.57
C HIS A 640 -11.27 -37.00 -6.92
N LYS A 641 -10.63 -36.11 -6.13
CA LYS A 641 -10.64 -34.64 -6.31
C LYS A 641 -10.44 -34.22 -7.76
N ALA A 642 -9.43 -34.78 -8.43
CA ALA A 642 -9.04 -34.42 -9.79
C ALA A 642 -10.13 -34.70 -10.85
N GLY A 643 -11.03 -35.67 -10.61
CA GLY A 643 -12.13 -36.00 -11.50
C GLY A 643 -13.41 -35.20 -11.25
N LEU A 644 -13.48 -34.43 -10.17
CA LEU A 644 -14.67 -33.66 -9.81
C LEU A 644 -14.68 -32.27 -10.48
N PRO A 645 -15.85 -31.76 -10.89
CA PRO A 645 -16.01 -30.36 -11.27
C PRO A 645 -15.60 -29.39 -10.14
N LEU A 646 -15.06 -28.21 -10.49
CA LEU A 646 -14.51 -27.26 -9.52
C LEU A 646 -15.53 -26.86 -8.42
N ASN A 647 -16.80 -26.64 -8.78
CA ASN A 647 -17.83 -26.31 -7.80
C ASN A 647 -18.05 -27.42 -6.75
N GLN A 648 -17.92 -28.69 -7.15
CA GLN A 648 -17.98 -29.82 -6.23
C GLN A 648 -16.70 -29.92 -5.39
N GLN A 649 -15.53 -29.68 -5.98
CA GLN A 649 -14.27 -29.61 -5.24
C GLN A 649 -14.33 -28.54 -4.14
N VAL A 650 -14.85 -27.34 -4.47
CA VAL A 650 -15.04 -26.23 -3.53
C VAL A 650 -15.99 -26.64 -2.40
N LEU A 651 -17.12 -27.28 -2.71
CA LEU A 651 -18.06 -27.75 -1.70
C LEU A 651 -17.40 -28.75 -0.72
N PHE A 652 -16.72 -29.77 -1.25
CA PHE A 652 -16.05 -30.78 -0.43
C PHE A 652 -14.87 -30.21 0.35
N ALA A 653 -14.03 -29.36 -0.24
CA ALA A 653 -12.90 -28.76 0.45
C ALA A 653 -13.36 -27.81 1.57
N ALA A 654 -14.39 -26.99 1.34
CA ALA A 654 -14.98 -26.14 2.37
C ALA A 654 -15.47 -26.97 3.58
N LEU A 655 -16.15 -28.09 3.30
CA LEU A 655 -16.72 -28.96 4.33
C LEU A 655 -15.69 -29.85 5.03
N LEU A 656 -14.79 -30.47 4.28
CA LEU A 656 -13.95 -31.58 4.74
C LEU A 656 -12.50 -31.16 5.02
N TRP A 657 -11.95 -30.23 4.23
CA TRP A 657 -10.58 -29.73 4.43
C TRP A 657 -10.58 -28.56 5.42
N GLN A 658 -11.34 -27.50 5.13
CA GLN A 658 -11.39 -26.28 5.94
C GLN A 658 -12.37 -26.37 7.12
N ARG A 659 -13.27 -27.35 7.10
CA ARG A 659 -14.26 -27.61 8.16
C ARG A 659 -15.15 -26.41 8.48
N TYR A 660 -15.60 -25.69 7.45
CA TYR A 660 -16.58 -24.62 7.65
C TYR A 660 -17.88 -25.17 8.25
N PRO A 661 -18.53 -24.40 9.14
CA PRO A 661 -19.82 -24.78 9.71
C PRO A 661 -20.84 -25.09 8.61
N ILE A 662 -21.61 -26.17 8.79
CA ILE A 662 -22.64 -26.58 7.83
C ILE A 662 -23.63 -25.43 7.56
N ALA A 663 -24.00 -24.66 8.60
CA ALA A 663 -24.89 -23.51 8.46
C ALA A 663 -24.35 -22.49 7.44
N ASP A 664 -23.07 -22.15 7.54
CA ASP A 664 -22.41 -21.18 6.65
C ASP A 664 -22.36 -21.71 5.22
N ILE A 665 -22.05 -22.99 5.04
CA ILE A 665 -22.05 -23.65 3.72
C ILE A 665 -23.46 -23.63 3.11
N THR A 666 -24.49 -23.95 3.89
CA THR A 666 -25.87 -23.96 3.40
C THR A 666 -26.34 -22.57 2.96
N ILE A 667 -25.99 -21.52 3.71
CA ILE A 667 -26.31 -20.13 3.34
C ILE A 667 -25.54 -19.74 2.07
N LYS A 668 -24.22 -19.99 2.03
CA LYS A 668 -23.35 -19.57 0.92
C LYS A 668 -23.71 -20.27 -0.40
N GLN A 669 -24.17 -21.51 -0.34
CA GLN A 669 -24.49 -22.34 -1.51
C GLN A 669 -26.00 -22.42 -1.81
N GLY A 670 -26.85 -21.76 -1.01
CA GLY A 670 -28.30 -21.72 -1.23
C GLY A 670 -29.02 -23.06 -0.99
N PHE A 671 -28.57 -23.85 -0.02
CA PHE A 671 -29.26 -25.07 0.40
C PHE A 671 -30.29 -24.77 1.48
N ASP A 672 -31.46 -25.43 1.40
CA ASP A 672 -32.53 -25.39 2.40
C ASP A 672 -32.19 -26.23 3.66
N GLY A 673 -31.06 -25.91 4.27
CA GLY A 673 -30.54 -26.55 5.48
C GLY A 673 -29.72 -27.82 5.25
N LYS A 674 -29.32 -28.45 6.36
CA LYS A 674 -28.39 -29.59 6.39
C LYS A 674 -28.87 -30.78 5.57
N SER A 675 -30.17 -31.09 5.59
CA SER A 675 -30.71 -32.26 4.88
C SER A 675 -30.53 -32.14 3.37
N ALA A 676 -30.82 -30.96 2.79
CA ALA A 676 -30.64 -30.69 1.37
C ALA A 676 -29.16 -30.81 0.95
N LEU A 677 -28.23 -30.29 1.76
CA LEU A 677 -26.80 -30.45 1.54
C LEU A 677 -26.39 -31.93 1.54
N MET A 678 -26.83 -32.73 2.51
CA MET A 678 -26.47 -34.15 2.58
C MET A 678 -27.01 -34.95 1.40
N GLN A 679 -28.24 -34.67 0.96
CA GLN A 679 -28.81 -35.28 -0.24
C GLN A 679 -28.01 -34.92 -1.50
N HIS A 680 -27.51 -33.69 -1.58
CA HIS A 680 -26.64 -33.25 -2.67
C HIS A 680 -25.31 -34.01 -2.69
N LEU A 681 -24.64 -34.14 -1.54
CA LEU A 681 -23.39 -34.92 -1.42
C LEU A 681 -23.62 -36.39 -1.78
N ALA A 682 -24.70 -37.00 -1.30
CA ALA A 682 -25.10 -38.36 -1.65
C ALA A 682 -25.33 -38.53 -3.16
N LYS A 683 -25.93 -37.52 -3.82
CA LYS A 683 -26.10 -37.50 -5.29
C LYS A 683 -24.77 -37.43 -6.03
N ILE A 684 -23.82 -36.61 -5.57
CA ILE A 684 -22.49 -36.54 -6.18
C ILE A 684 -21.80 -37.92 -6.10
N LEU A 685 -21.86 -38.57 -4.93
CA LEU A 685 -21.31 -39.92 -4.78
C LEU A 685 -21.97 -40.91 -5.75
N ARG A 686 -23.30 -40.97 -5.83
CA ARG A 686 -23.99 -41.89 -6.77
C ARG A 686 -23.60 -41.70 -8.23
N ASN A 687 -23.32 -40.45 -8.61
CA ASN A 687 -22.98 -40.09 -9.99
C ASN A 687 -21.49 -40.20 -10.30
N SER A 688 -20.66 -40.49 -9.30
CA SER A 688 -19.23 -40.70 -9.49
C SER A 688 -18.95 -42.16 -9.85
N ASP A 689 -18.17 -42.38 -10.91
CA ASP A 689 -17.80 -43.73 -11.39
C ASP A 689 -17.01 -44.56 -10.36
N SER A 690 -16.64 -43.95 -9.22
CA SER A 690 -15.87 -44.54 -8.12
C SER A 690 -16.60 -45.60 -7.26
N PHE A 691 -17.86 -45.93 -7.55
CA PHE A 691 -18.64 -46.92 -6.79
C PHE A 691 -18.79 -48.30 -7.46
N LEU A 692 -18.18 -48.51 -8.63
CA LEU A 692 -18.17 -49.78 -9.33
C LEU A 692 -17.03 -50.69 -8.86
N PRO A 693 -17.30 -51.92 -8.37
CA PRO A 693 -16.74 -53.08 -9.02
C PRO A 693 -17.51 -53.29 -10.33
N LEU A 694 -16.83 -53.34 -11.47
CA LEU A 694 -17.39 -54.00 -12.66
C LEU A 694 -17.71 -55.44 -12.23
N CYS A 695 -18.99 -55.78 -12.15
CA CYS A 695 -19.42 -57.16 -12.38
C CYS A 695 -19.57 -57.35 -13.88
#